data_AF-A0A3A0E3W7-F1
#
_entry.id   AF-A0A3A0E3W7-F1
#
_cell.length_a   1.000
_cell.length_b   1.000
_cell.length_c   1.000
_cell.angle_alpha   90.00
_cell.angle_beta   90.00
_cell.angle_gamma   90.00
#
_symmetry.space_group_name_H-M   'P 1'
#
loop_
_entity.id
_entity.type
_entity.pdbx_description
1 polymer ?
#
loop_
_entity_poly.entity_id
_entity_poly.type
_entity_poly.pdbx_seq_one_letter_code
_entity_poly.pdbx_strand_id
1 'polypeptide(L)'
;MAAALLALAGVHQAVYAQLTPVSWDGGNGNWEDAKWNGGQTAAAVFGDNRMSNGAYTVTIGGGSQVFYASDTLRDLRPRKNVGNTSITIEDGASLEVNSFNSDTDGVWTQWDADLILDNGTLKRTLTPGGASQAGGLMMLGSWRSVQNQDIKVIVKNGGSLQNNGQLWFGADEEHALGLKVLVEVNNGTIDLTGGTYPSANNSNLVTADVAFFYGTDQGEGNGSSGSGEPKGEHYEINFIGPGSMTVDQSGIWVYDQDSLGAWTGGSKTYEDLWNRGILRSHGINGKTGTAMANFFTVTGTPGAANYSVAYKAPVNVTWDGGNGEWKDAKWNGGQTASAAFGRNNGTENGHNAIIGGGAQVAYDAAANGDFRLKSGNGPTKVTIKEGALLSLDSANTDVDGKWTEWDGDLTLDNGTLRRTHSGTSLSGGILMFGSWRSIQDQEIRIDVKNGGRIENDGQLWFGAEADHALGLKVLMDINNGHLDLTGGDYPQSNGDVLVNADLAFWYGTDQGSGNGSASSTLPKGETYKINFTGPGTITVDADAIEVYDQDSLGVWTKTDATYQDLWTRGILQANGLSGLTGATFGDYFSVTGTAGSADYKLTSLLTAGVAGDYDGDGDVDGNDFLDWQRGGSPNPLSAGDLATWKSAFGSGAGTAAVGAVPEPASLLAALVGAACLAAGARRRTRQA
;
A
#
# COMPACT_ATOMS: atom_id res chain seq x y z
N MET A 1 -40.51 -12.68 12.73
CA MET A 1 -39.74 -11.57 12.15
C MET A 1 -38.42 -12.03 11.49
N ALA A 2 -38.26 -13.31 11.12
CA ALA A 2 -37.01 -13.86 10.56
C ALA A 2 -37.05 -14.15 9.04
N ALA A 3 -38.08 -13.68 8.33
CA ALA A 3 -38.27 -13.97 6.89
C ALA A 3 -38.23 -12.71 6.00
N ALA A 4 -37.95 -11.53 6.57
CA ALA A 4 -37.93 -10.26 5.83
C ALA A 4 -36.52 -9.73 5.51
N LEU A 5 -35.46 -10.29 6.10
CA LEU A 5 -34.08 -9.88 5.81
C LEU A 5 -33.43 -10.60 4.63
N LEU A 6 -34.04 -11.67 4.10
CA LEU A 6 -33.46 -12.47 3.01
C LEU A 6 -33.78 -11.94 1.60
N ALA A 7 -34.59 -10.88 1.49
CA ALA A 7 -35.11 -10.39 0.21
C ALA A 7 -34.37 -9.16 -0.38
N LEU A 8 -33.38 -8.59 0.32
CA LEU A 8 -32.53 -7.51 -0.22
C LEU A 8 -31.15 -7.97 -0.72
N ALA A 9 -30.78 -9.24 -0.55
CA ALA A 9 -29.50 -9.78 -1.05
C ALA A 9 -29.55 -10.24 -2.52
N GLY A 10 -30.54 -9.75 -3.28
CA GLY A 10 -30.97 -10.37 -4.54
C GLY A 10 -30.93 -9.47 -5.76
N VAL A 11 -29.95 -8.57 -5.93
CA VAL A 11 -29.61 -7.98 -7.25
C VAL A 11 -28.13 -7.58 -7.25
N HIS A 12 -27.39 -7.98 -8.30
CA HIS A 12 -25.95 -7.79 -8.56
C HIS A 12 -24.97 -8.85 -8.01
N GLN A 13 -25.20 -10.13 -8.30
CA GLN A 13 -24.04 -10.97 -8.68
C GLN A 13 -23.66 -10.60 -10.11
N ALA A 14 -22.90 -9.52 -10.28
CA ALA A 14 -22.04 -9.43 -11.46
C ALA A 14 -21.05 -10.58 -11.32
N VAL A 15 -21.13 -11.55 -12.22
CA VAL A 15 -20.04 -12.52 -12.39
C VAL A 15 -18.81 -11.67 -12.68
N TYR A 16 -17.94 -11.47 -11.70
CA TYR A 16 -16.67 -10.80 -11.90
C TYR A 16 -15.95 -11.58 -12.98
N ALA A 17 -15.90 -11.05 -14.19
CA ALA A 17 -15.08 -11.62 -15.24
C ALA A 17 -13.66 -11.62 -14.70
N GLN A 18 -13.08 -12.82 -14.57
CA GLN A 18 -11.69 -12.99 -14.17
C GLN A 18 -10.84 -12.10 -15.07
N LEU A 19 -10.05 -11.21 -14.47
CA LEU A 19 -9.18 -10.31 -15.23
C LEU A 19 -8.25 -11.15 -16.10
N THR A 20 -8.10 -10.76 -17.36
CA THR A 20 -7.19 -11.47 -18.26
C THR A 20 -5.77 -10.97 -17.97
N PRO A 21 -4.86 -11.83 -17.49
CA PRO A 21 -3.46 -11.43 -17.31
C PRO A 21 -2.84 -11.18 -18.68
N VAL A 22 -2.12 -10.08 -18.80
CA VAL A 22 -1.40 -9.70 -20.01
C VAL A 22 0.00 -9.28 -19.62
N SER A 23 1.02 -9.91 -20.20
CA SER A 23 2.41 -9.56 -19.97
C SER A 23 3.11 -9.18 -21.26
N TRP A 24 3.98 -8.18 -21.14
CA TRP A 24 4.97 -7.84 -22.16
C TRP A 24 6.12 -8.86 -22.10
N ASP A 25 6.38 -9.57 -23.19
CA ASP A 25 7.16 -10.81 -23.20
C ASP A 25 8.62 -10.67 -23.68
N GLY A 26 9.08 -9.46 -24.03
CA GLY A 26 10.40 -9.28 -24.64
C GLY A 26 11.04 -7.93 -24.38
N GLY A 27 12.32 -7.76 -24.73
CA GLY A 27 13.03 -6.48 -24.56
C GLY A 27 12.43 -5.31 -25.36
N ASN A 28 13.11 -4.18 -25.37
CA ASN A 28 12.60 -2.89 -25.90
C ASN A 28 11.86 -2.99 -27.25
N GLY A 29 10.75 -2.28 -27.40
CA GLY A 29 9.93 -2.31 -28.60
C GLY A 29 8.79 -1.29 -28.59
N ASN A 30 8.03 -1.27 -29.68
CA ASN A 30 6.84 -0.44 -29.76
C ASN A 30 5.62 -1.19 -29.23
N TRP A 31 4.66 -0.48 -28.65
CA TRP A 31 3.44 -1.05 -28.06
C TRP A 31 2.69 -2.01 -28.99
N GLU A 32 2.66 -1.72 -30.29
CA GLU A 32 2.00 -2.53 -31.32
C GLU A 32 2.79 -3.77 -31.77
N ASP A 33 4.04 -3.92 -31.33
CA ASP A 33 4.88 -5.07 -31.67
C ASP A 33 4.23 -6.37 -31.18
N ALA A 34 4.57 -7.47 -31.86
CA ALA A 34 4.16 -8.82 -31.52
C ALA A 34 4.94 -9.33 -30.29
N LYS A 35 4.73 -8.69 -29.14
CA LYS A 35 5.46 -8.90 -27.87
C LYS A 35 4.56 -8.97 -26.63
N TRP A 36 3.30 -9.31 -26.84
CA TRP A 36 2.34 -9.54 -25.76
C TRP A 36 1.97 -11.01 -25.69
N ASN A 37 1.88 -11.60 -24.48
CA ASN A 37 1.34 -12.94 -24.28
C ASN A 37 1.89 -14.02 -25.24
N GLY A 38 3.21 -14.08 -25.39
CA GLY A 38 3.88 -15.10 -26.21
C GLY A 38 3.88 -14.76 -27.71
N GLY A 39 4.05 -13.49 -28.05
CA GLY A 39 4.28 -13.00 -29.42
C GLY A 39 3.04 -12.45 -30.13
N GLN A 40 2.02 -12.01 -29.40
CA GLN A 40 0.82 -11.37 -29.94
C GLN A 40 0.99 -9.85 -30.02
N THR A 41 0.24 -9.20 -30.92
CA THR A 41 0.19 -7.74 -31.00
C THR A 41 -0.80 -7.15 -30.00
N ALA A 42 -0.65 -5.86 -29.67
CA ALA A 42 -1.61 -5.15 -28.81
C ALA A 42 -3.06 -5.30 -29.30
N ALA A 43 -3.32 -5.10 -30.60
CA ALA A 43 -4.67 -5.28 -31.17
C ALA A 43 -5.25 -6.69 -31.01
N ALA A 44 -4.40 -7.73 -31.03
CA ALA A 44 -4.85 -9.10 -30.83
C ALA A 44 -5.24 -9.36 -29.37
N VAL A 45 -4.50 -8.79 -28.41
CA VAL A 45 -4.71 -9.00 -26.98
C VAL A 45 -5.81 -8.10 -26.42
N PHE A 46 -5.77 -6.81 -26.75
CA PHE A 46 -6.67 -5.79 -26.20
C PHE A 46 -7.91 -5.52 -27.09
N GLY A 47 -7.99 -6.15 -28.26
CA GLY A 47 -9.02 -5.87 -29.27
C GLY A 47 -8.86 -4.53 -30.00
N ASP A 48 -7.95 -3.67 -29.55
CA ASP A 48 -7.46 -2.48 -30.24
C ASP A 48 -6.04 -2.12 -29.79
N ASN A 49 -5.42 -1.11 -30.41
CA ASN A 49 -4.07 -0.68 -30.00
C ASN A 49 -4.08 0.30 -28.81
N ARG A 50 -5.24 0.73 -28.30
CA ARG A 50 -5.36 1.81 -27.31
C ARG A 50 -5.68 1.29 -25.91
N MET A 51 -5.88 -0.01 -25.78
CA MET A 51 -6.33 -0.67 -24.55
C MET A 51 -7.72 -0.20 -24.10
N SER A 52 -8.62 0.09 -25.07
CA SER A 52 -9.89 0.77 -24.74
C SER A 52 -11.07 -0.15 -24.41
N ASN A 53 -10.91 -1.47 -24.61
CA ASN A 53 -11.95 -2.48 -24.45
C ASN A 53 -11.45 -3.67 -23.63
N GLY A 54 -12.03 -3.93 -22.45
CA GLY A 54 -11.75 -5.15 -21.67
C GLY A 54 -11.34 -4.86 -20.22
N ALA A 55 -11.02 -5.94 -19.51
CA ALA A 55 -10.60 -5.92 -18.12
C ALA A 55 -9.29 -6.72 -17.99
N TYR A 56 -8.19 -5.99 -17.88
CA TYR A 56 -6.84 -6.56 -17.99
C TYR A 56 -6.01 -6.29 -16.75
N THR A 57 -5.17 -7.24 -16.39
CA THR A 57 -4.04 -7.01 -15.49
C THR A 57 -2.79 -7.02 -16.35
N VAL A 58 -2.32 -5.84 -16.74
CA VAL A 58 -1.17 -5.67 -17.62
C VAL A 58 0.10 -5.55 -16.80
N THR A 59 1.14 -6.26 -17.19
CA THR A 59 2.47 -6.18 -16.58
C THR A 59 3.53 -5.88 -17.64
N ILE A 60 4.34 -4.86 -17.40
CA ILE A 60 5.53 -4.50 -18.18
C ILE A 60 6.72 -4.56 -17.23
N GLY A 61 7.55 -5.60 -17.35
CA GLY A 61 8.68 -5.85 -16.44
C GLY A 61 10.01 -6.08 -17.15
N GLY A 62 10.97 -6.63 -16.41
CA GLY A 62 12.27 -7.08 -16.91
C GLY A 62 13.15 -5.98 -17.52
N GLY A 63 13.01 -4.73 -17.09
CA GLY A 63 13.77 -3.59 -17.62
C GLY A 63 13.40 -3.17 -19.04
N SER A 64 12.24 -3.62 -19.55
CA SER A 64 11.80 -3.37 -20.93
C SER A 64 11.47 -1.90 -21.18
N GLN A 65 11.87 -1.36 -22.34
CA GLN A 65 11.44 -0.02 -22.78
C GLN A 65 10.36 -0.15 -23.87
N VAL A 66 9.13 0.15 -23.51
CA VAL A 66 7.96 0.09 -24.39
C VAL A 66 7.60 1.50 -24.85
N PHE A 67 7.50 1.69 -26.17
CA PHE A 67 7.16 2.98 -26.77
C PHE A 67 5.75 2.97 -27.33
N TYR A 68 4.89 3.89 -26.88
CA TYR A 68 3.56 4.10 -27.44
C TYR A 68 3.57 5.35 -28.33
N ALA A 69 3.47 5.14 -29.64
CA ALA A 69 3.47 6.20 -30.64
C ALA A 69 2.04 6.74 -30.85
N SER A 70 1.64 7.74 -30.05
CA SER A 70 0.24 8.20 -30.06
C SER A 70 -0.16 8.98 -31.31
N ASP A 71 0.80 9.36 -32.15
CA ASP A 71 0.60 10.00 -33.45
C ASP A 71 0.00 9.04 -34.49
N THR A 72 0.38 7.77 -34.43
CA THR A 72 -0.11 6.71 -35.31
C THR A 72 -1.22 5.89 -34.65
N LEU A 73 -1.14 5.69 -33.34
CA LEU A 73 -2.08 4.85 -32.58
C LEU A 73 -3.27 5.63 -31.99
N ARG A 74 -3.23 6.97 -32.05
CA ARG A 74 -4.08 7.88 -31.26
C ARG A 74 -3.82 7.72 -29.76
N ASP A 75 -4.60 8.39 -28.93
CA ASP A 75 -4.58 8.33 -27.47
C ASP A 75 -4.50 6.90 -26.88
N LEU A 76 -3.59 6.69 -25.94
CA LEU A 76 -3.61 5.54 -25.02
C LEU A 76 -4.74 5.75 -24.00
N ARG A 77 -5.63 4.76 -23.84
CA ARG A 77 -6.86 4.90 -23.05
C ARG A 77 -7.26 3.66 -22.22
N PRO A 78 -6.51 3.29 -21.17
CA PRO A 78 -6.89 2.21 -20.27
C PRO A 78 -8.20 2.54 -19.53
N ARG A 79 -9.11 1.56 -19.36
CA ARG A 79 -10.44 1.78 -18.75
C ARG A 79 -10.86 0.71 -17.75
N LYS A 80 -11.62 1.12 -16.73
CA LYS A 80 -12.24 0.26 -15.70
C LYS A 80 -13.68 -0.19 -16.01
N ASN A 81 -14.33 0.41 -17.02
CA ASN A 81 -15.78 0.28 -17.23
C ASN A 81 -16.23 -1.11 -17.73
N VAL A 82 -15.29 -1.94 -18.19
CA VAL A 82 -15.56 -3.31 -18.65
C VAL A 82 -15.02 -4.34 -17.63
N GLY A 83 -14.55 -3.88 -16.47
CA GLY A 83 -13.94 -4.63 -15.37
C GLY A 83 -12.66 -3.95 -14.86
N ASN A 84 -12.14 -4.41 -13.72
CA ASN A 84 -10.98 -3.78 -13.05
C ASN A 84 -9.70 -3.88 -13.87
N THR A 85 -9.42 -2.89 -14.71
CA THR A 85 -8.13 -2.82 -15.41
C THR A 85 -7.06 -2.24 -14.51
N SER A 86 -5.89 -2.88 -14.48
CA SER A 86 -4.67 -2.37 -13.87
C SER A 86 -3.49 -2.50 -14.82
N ILE A 87 -2.55 -1.56 -14.74
CA ILE A 87 -1.26 -1.62 -15.42
C ILE A 87 -0.17 -1.52 -14.38
N THR A 88 0.70 -2.53 -14.33
CA THR A 88 1.91 -2.55 -13.53
C THR A 88 3.12 -2.38 -14.45
N ILE A 89 3.98 -1.43 -14.10
CA ILE A 89 5.31 -1.26 -14.70
C ILE A 89 6.33 -1.50 -13.60
N GLU A 90 7.21 -2.47 -13.79
CA GLU A 90 8.10 -2.96 -12.75
C GLU A 90 9.53 -3.25 -13.24
N ASP A 91 10.43 -3.58 -12.30
CA ASP A 91 11.81 -4.03 -12.56
C ASP A 91 12.64 -3.11 -13.46
N GLY A 92 12.53 -1.80 -13.28
CA GLY A 92 13.22 -0.81 -14.11
C GLY A 92 12.65 -0.66 -15.52
N ALA A 93 11.53 -1.31 -15.84
CA ALA A 93 10.87 -1.16 -17.13
C ALA A 93 10.27 0.24 -17.27
N SER A 94 10.00 0.64 -18.52
CA SER A 94 9.38 1.92 -18.81
C SER A 94 8.34 1.83 -19.92
N LEU A 95 7.22 2.52 -19.75
CA LEU A 95 6.28 2.83 -20.83
C LEU A 95 6.43 4.31 -21.18
N GLU A 96 6.94 4.61 -22.38
CA GLU A 96 7.04 5.97 -22.90
C GLU A 96 5.90 6.26 -23.87
N VAL A 97 5.01 7.18 -23.51
CA VAL A 97 3.90 7.64 -24.34
C VAL A 97 4.34 8.94 -25.03
N ASN A 98 4.63 8.85 -26.33
CA ASN A 98 5.06 9.98 -27.12
C ASN A 98 3.90 10.58 -27.91
N SER A 99 3.59 11.84 -27.60
CA SER A 99 2.61 12.59 -28.35
C SER A 99 3.27 13.51 -29.37
N PHE A 100 3.16 13.15 -30.65
CA PHE A 100 3.36 14.07 -31.77
C PHE A 100 2.01 14.53 -32.27
N ASN A 101 1.88 15.81 -32.60
CA ASN A 101 0.60 16.37 -32.97
C ASN A 101 0.66 17.17 -34.28
N SER A 102 -0.26 16.82 -35.19
CA SER A 102 -0.91 17.71 -36.19
C SER A 102 -2.46 17.91 -35.99
N ASP A 103 -3.08 17.27 -34.99
CA ASP A 103 -4.46 17.47 -34.51
C ASP A 103 -4.65 18.78 -33.71
N THR A 104 -5.62 19.63 -34.09
CA THR A 104 -5.86 20.90 -33.39
C THR A 104 -6.26 20.73 -31.93
N ASP A 105 -6.81 19.57 -31.54
CA ASP A 105 -7.42 19.38 -30.22
C ASP A 105 -6.47 18.70 -29.21
N GLY A 106 -5.28 18.28 -29.63
CA GLY A 106 -4.32 17.56 -28.77
C GLY A 106 -4.51 16.03 -28.81
N VAL A 107 -3.43 15.26 -28.67
CA VAL A 107 -3.51 13.81 -28.39
C VAL A 107 -3.45 13.64 -26.87
N TRP A 108 -4.55 13.19 -26.27
CA TRP A 108 -4.71 13.11 -24.81
C TRP A 108 -4.35 11.70 -24.33
N THR A 109 -3.77 11.56 -23.15
CA THR A 109 -3.68 10.26 -22.48
C THR A 109 -4.81 10.20 -21.45
N GLN A 110 -5.84 9.40 -21.73
CA GLN A 110 -6.98 9.25 -20.81
C GLN A 110 -6.72 8.02 -19.95
N TRP A 111 -6.66 8.18 -18.64
CA TRP A 111 -6.30 7.10 -17.74
C TRP A 111 -7.44 6.86 -16.76
N ASP A 112 -8.26 5.86 -17.06
CA ASP A 112 -9.41 5.45 -16.27
C ASP A 112 -9.18 4.05 -15.66
N ALA A 113 -7.93 3.72 -15.29
CA ALA A 113 -7.53 2.41 -14.78
C ALA A 113 -6.51 2.55 -13.63
N ASP A 114 -6.32 1.49 -12.85
CA ASP A 114 -5.29 1.51 -11.81
C ASP A 114 -3.89 1.46 -12.47
N LEU A 115 -2.94 2.22 -11.92
CA LEU A 115 -1.55 2.26 -12.36
C LEU A 115 -0.63 1.94 -11.18
N ILE A 116 0.30 1.03 -11.37
CA ILE A 116 1.30 0.65 -10.38
C ILE A 116 2.67 0.81 -11.04
N LEU A 117 3.51 1.63 -10.43
CA LEU A 117 4.89 1.88 -10.83
C LEU A 117 5.78 1.36 -9.71
N ASP A 118 6.24 0.12 -9.83
CA ASP A 118 7.01 -0.58 -8.82
C ASP A 118 8.46 -0.73 -9.29
N ASN A 119 9.32 0.25 -9.01
CA ASN A 119 10.61 0.41 -9.71
C ASN A 119 10.46 0.58 -11.25
N GLY A 120 9.26 0.78 -11.77
CA GLY A 120 8.99 1.07 -13.18
C GLY A 120 8.71 2.54 -13.46
N THR A 121 8.79 2.94 -14.73
CA THR A 121 8.57 4.32 -15.16
C THR A 121 7.42 4.44 -16.16
N LEU A 122 6.40 5.23 -15.85
CA LEU A 122 5.51 5.77 -16.88
C LEU A 122 6.01 7.15 -17.26
N LYS A 123 6.40 7.33 -18.52
CA LYS A 123 6.87 8.61 -19.03
C LYS A 123 5.98 9.08 -20.16
N ARG A 124 5.50 10.31 -20.09
CA ARG A 124 4.81 10.98 -21.19
C ARG A 124 5.70 12.12 -21.68
N THR A 125 6.09 12.07 -22.96
CA THR A 125 6.93 13.09 -23.57
C THR A 125 6.18 13.83 -24.67
N LEU A 126 6.07 15.14 -24.52
CA LEU A 126 5.78 16.10 -25.56
C LEU A 126 7.10 16.44 -26.29
N THR A 127 7.13 16.22 -27.61
CA THR A 127 8.22 16.71 -28.46
C THR A 127 7.86 18.11 -28.98
N PRO A 128 8.61 19.17 -28.63
CA PRO A 128 8.35 20.52 -29.12
C PRO A 128 8.50 20.62 -30.65
N GLY A 129 7.50 21.18 -31.36
CA GLY A 129 7.62 21.46 -32.81
C GLY A 129 6.36 21.27 -33.68
N GLY A 130 5.24 20.76 -33.14
CA GLY A 130 3.96 20.69 -33.84
C GLY A 130 3.19 22.02 -33.84
N ALA A 131 2.33 22.26 -34.84
CA ALA A 131 1.56 23.51 -35.00
C ALA A 131 0.47 23.73 -33.92
N SER A 132 0.17 22.70 -33.13
CA SER A 132 -0.78 22.70 -32.01
C SER A 132 -0.03 22.81 -30.68
N GLN A 133 -0.30 23.84 -29.90
CA GLN A 133 0.35 24.09 -28.61
C GLN A 133 -0.26 23.29 -27.43
N ALA A 134 -1.27 22.45 -27.66
CA ALA A 134 -2.02 21.72 -26.62
C ALA A 134 -1.47 20.31 -26.26
N GLY A 135 -0.22 19.99 -26.62
CA GLY A 135 0.25 18.60 -26.77
C GLY A 135 0.74 17.88 -25.50
N GLY A 136 0.13 18.07 -24.34
CA GLY A 136 0.74 17.65 -23.06
C GLY A 136 -0.08 16.76 -22.13
N LEU A 137 -1.36 16.53 -22.41
CA LEU A 137 -2.29 16.15 -21.35
C LEU A 137 -2.30 14.65 -21.02
N MET A 138 -2.08 14.33 -19.75
CA MET A 138 -2.49 13.09 -19.11
C MET A 138 -3.65 13.40 -18.15
N MET A 139 -4.77 12.71 -18.28
CA MET A 139 -5.96 12.92 -17.47
C MET A 139 -6.28 11.65 -16.69
N LEU A 140 -6.32 11.75 -15.37
CA LEU A 140 -6.79 10.71 -14.45
C LEU A 140 -8.29 10.96 -14.18
N GLY A 141 -9.13 10.04 -14.66
CA GLY A 141 -10.58 10.14 -14.51
C GLY A 141 -11.26 11.05 -15.53
N SER A 142 -11.53 10.50 -16.72
CA SER A 142 -12.15 11.16 -17.86
C SER A 142 -13.69 11.16 -17.83
N TRP A 143 -14.33 11.69 -18.89
CA TRP A 143 -15.79 11.63 -19.09
C TRP A 143 -16.33 10.22 -19.27
N ARG A 144 -15.40 9.28 -19.43
CA ARG A 144 -15.70 7.86 -19.55
C ARG A 144 -15.58 7.17 -18.22
N SER A 145 -15.06 7.79 -17.17
CA SER A 145 -15.13 7.17 -15.85
C SER A 145 -16.57 6.82 -15.50
N VAL A 146 -16.76 5.72 -14.77
CA VAL A 146 -18.09 5.35 -14.26
C VAL A 146 -18.37 6.09 -12.95
N GLN A 147 -19.64 6.22 -12.60
CA GLN A 147 -20.04 6.80 -11.32
C GLN A 147 -19.39 6.04 -10.16
N ASN A 148 -18.87 6.79 -9.18
CA ASN A 148 -18.14 6.30 -8.01
C ASN A 148 -16.90 5.46 -8.36
N GLN A 149 -16.27 5.73 -9.51
CA GLN A 149 -15.05 5.06 -9.89
C GLN A 149 -13.87 5.49 -9.01
N ASP A 150 -13.17 4.50 -8.46
CA ASP A 150 -11.87 4.69 -7.83
C ASP A 150 -10.77 4.38 -8.84
N ILE A 151 -9.82 5.30 -9.01
CA ILE A 151 -8.59 5.16 -9.78
C ILE A 151 -7.42 5.23 -8.81
N LYS A 152 -6.58 4.21 -8.78
CA LYS A 152 -5.38 4.19 -7.93
C LYS A 152 -4.12 4.36 -8.77
N VAL A 153 -3.24 5.26 -8.36
CA VAL A 153 -1.89 5.40 -8.91
C VAL A 153 -0.90 5.15 -7.78
N ILE A 154 -0.18 4.04 -7.82
CA ILE A 154 0.78 3.64 -6.80
C ILE A 154 2.18 3.83 -7.39
N VAL A 155 3.00 4.67 -6.76
CA VAL A 155 4.38 4.94 -7.16
C VAL A 155 5.30 4.48 -6.05
N LYS A 156 5.94 3.32 -6.22
CA LYS A 156 6.72 2.68 -5.16
C LYS A 156 8.08 2.12 -5.60
N ASN A 157 8.95 1.86 -4.62
CA ASN A 157 10.24 1.17 -4.79
C ASN A 157 11.15 1.74 -5.90
N GLY A 158 11.21 3.06 -6.03
CA GLY A 158 11.97 3.75 -7.09
C GLY A 158 11.17 4.05 -8.35
N GLY A 159 9.89 3.67 -8.40
CA GLY A 159 8.99 3.95 -9.50
C GLY A 159 8.86 5.45 -9.80
N SER A 160 8.55 5.77 -11.05
CA SER A 160 8.56 7.15 -11.54
C SER A 160 7.41 7.46 -12.49
N LEU A 161 6.58 8.43 -12.14
CA LEU A 161 5.61 9.03 -13.05
C LEU A 161 6.20 10.33 -13.60
N GLN A 162 6.50 10.36 -14.90
CA GLN A 162 7.09 11.51 -15.58
C GLN A 162 6.13 12.06 -16.62
N ASN A 163 5.84 13.35 -16.57
CA ASN A 163 5.03 14.01 -17.58
C ASN A 163 5.54 15.43 -17.82
N ASN A 164 6.10 15.68 -19.00
CA ASN A 164 6.55 17.01 -19.38
C ASN A 164 5.43 17.87 -20.03
N GLY A 165 4.18 17.47 -19.85
CA GLY A 165 2.99 18.22 -20.22
C GLY A 165 2.16 18.57 -18.99
N GLN A 166 0.83 18.37 -19.04
CA GLN A 166 -0.07 18.64 -17.92
C GLN A 166 -0.65 17.32 -17.37
N LEU A 167 -0.78 17.20 -16.05
CA LEU A 167 -1.49 16.10 -15.39
C LEU A 167 -2.80 16.62 -14.79
N TRP A 168 -3.95 16.13 -15.25
CA TRP A 168 -5.25 16.55 -14.73
C TRP A 168 -5.93 15.45 -13.93
N PHE A 169 -6.57 15.86 -12.84
CA PHE A 169 -7.45 15.04 -12.02
C PHE A 169 -8.89 15.49 -12.29
N GLY A 170 -9.64 14.69 -13.04
CA GLY A 170 -10.92 15.09 -13.62
C GLY A 170 -10.78 16.04 -14.83
N ALA A 171 -11.92 16.53 -15.33
CA ALA A 171 -12.02 17.53 -16.39
C ALA A 171 -13.30 18.39 -16.30
N ASP A 172 -13.29 19.59 -16.88
CA ASP A 172 -14.43 20.48 -17.08
C ASP A 172 -15.64 19.75 -17.69
N GLU A 173 -16.79 19.78 -17.01
CA GLU A 173 -18.09 19.18 -17.41
C GLU A 173 -18.10 17.66 -17.62
N GLU A 174 -16.94 17.01 -17.55
CA GLU A 174 -16.66 15.75 -18.23
C GLU A 174 -16.01 14.73 -17.28
N HIS A 175 -16.43 14.65 -16.02
CA HIS A 175 -16.04 13.53 -15.16
C HIS A 175 -17.23 13.02 -14.36
N ALA A 176 -17.14 11.74 -13.98
CA ALA A 176 -18.21 11.00 -13.37
C ALA A 176 -18.53 11.51 -11.96
N LEU A 177 -19.81 11.41 -11.58
CA LEU A 177 -20.24 11.62 -10.20
C LEU A 177 -19.45 10.69 -9.26
N GLY A 178 -18.89 11.23 -8.19
CA GLY A 178 -18.16 10.48 -7.17
C GLY A 178 -16.80 9.95 -7.61
N LEU A 179 -16.20 10.50 -8.67
CA LEU A 179 -14.86 10.11 -9.12
C LEU A 179 -13.84 10.25 -7.97
N LYS A 180 -13.05 9.19 -7.73
CA LYS A 180 -11.93 9.23 -6.80
C LYS A 180 -10.63 8.89 -7.50
N VAL A 181 -9.63 9.73 -7.32
CA VAL A 181 -8.27 9.48 -7.79
C VAL A 181 -7.34 9.51 -6.60
N LEU A 182 -6.75 8.36 -6.29
CA LEU A 182 -5.91 8.14 -5.13
C LEU A 182 -4.49 7.85 -5.60
N VAL A 183 -3.56 8.75 -5.30
CA VAL A 183 -2.14 8.58 -5.59
C VAL A 183 -1.43 8.20 -4.30
N GLU A 184 -0.76 7.06 -4.28
CA GLU A 184 0.07 6.60 -3.16
C GLU A 184 1.54 6.66 -3.57
N VAL A 185 2.39 7.30 -2.75
CA VAL A 185 3.82 7.42 -3.01
C VAL A 185 4.61 6.76 -1.87
N ASN A 186 5.45 5.77 -2.21
CA ASN A 186 6.29 5.04 -1.27
C ASN A 186 7.66 4.67 -1.85
N ASN A 187 8.65 5.49 -1.58
CA ASN A 187 9.93 5.51 -2.26
C ASN A 187 9.79 5.81 -3.77
N GLY A 188 8.84 6.66 -4.16
CA GLY A 188 8.53 6.99 -5.56
C GLY A 188 8.81 8.44 -5.96
N THR A 189 8.81 8.71 -7.26
CA THR A 189 8.95 10.07 -7.81
C THR A 189 7.82 10.42 -8.77
N ILE A 190 7.26 11.63 -8.62
CA ILE A 190 6.33 12.22 -9.58
C ILE A 190 6.99 13.49 -10.13
N ASP A 191 7.39 13.46 -11.39
CA ASP A 191 8.05 14.58 -12.06
C ASP A 191 7.13 15.14 -13.14
N LEU A 192 6.59 16.32 -12.89
CA LEU A 192 5.69 17.04 -13.80
C LEU A 192 6.38 18.26 -14.40
N THR A 193 7.72 18.24 -14.54
CA THR A 193 8.45 19.36 -15.13
C THR A 193 8.31 19.36 -16.67
N GLY A 194 7.66 20.37 -17.22
CA GLY A 194 7.55 20.63 -18.66
C GLY A 194 6.25 21.29 -19.12
N GLY A 195 5.22 21.39 -18.26
CA GLY A 195 3.85 21.83 -18.56
C GLY A 195 3.67 23.31 -18.88
N THR A 196 4.62 23.92 -19.58
CA THR A 196 4.66 25.37 -19.88
C THR A 196 3.62 25.84 -20.90
N TYR A 197 2.94 24.93 -21.60
CA TYR A 197 2.01 25.28 -22.67
C TYR A 197 0.55 25.28 -22.19
N PRO A 198 -0.23 26.34 -22.49
CA PRO A 198 -1.66 26.36 -22.21
C PRO A 198 -2.39 25.26 -23.02
N SER A 199 -3.26 24.52 -22.36
CA SER A 199 -4.15 23.53 -22.98
C SER A 199 -5.59 23.96 -22.77
N ALA A 200 -6.41 23.90 -23.82
CA ALA A 200 -7.83 24.23 -23.72
C ALA A 200 -8.61 22.99 -23.25
N ASN A 201 -9.39 23.16 -22.19
CA ASN A 201 -10.44 22.23 -21.80
C ASN A 201 -11.79 22.85 -22.13
N ASN A 202 -12.36 22.57 -23.31
CA ASN A 202 -13.62 23.13 -23.78
C ASN A 202 -13.71 24.67 -23.59
N SER A 203 -14.21 25.11 -22.43
CA SER A 203 -14.43 26.50 -22.04
C SER A 203 -13.22 27.22 -21.39
N ASN A 204 -12.24 26.49 -20.86
CA ASN A 204 -11.16 27.03 -20.03
C ASN A 204 -9.75 26.80 -20.61
N LEU A 205 -8.91 27.83 -20.58
CA LEU A 205 -7.49 27.69 -20.89
C LEU A 205 -6.71 27.39 -19.60
N VAL A 206 -6.13 26.19 -19.51
CA VAL A 206 -5.41 25.71 -18.33
C VAL A 206 -3.91 25.78 -18.60
N THR A 207 -3.18 26.46 -17.72
CA THR A 207 -1.71 26.55 -17.77
C THR A 207 -1.16 26.09 -16.43
N ALA A 208 -1.02 24.77 -16.28
CA ALA A 208 -0.62 24.12 -15.04
C ALA A 208 0.19 22.86 -15.36
N ASP A 209 1.14 22.50 -14.51
CA ASP A 209 1.77 21.17 -14.55
C ASP A 209 0.82 20.12 -13.98
N VAL A 210 0.08 20.50 -12.94
CA VAL A 210 -0.98 19.68 -12.36
C VAL A 210 -2.24 20.51 -12.11
N ALA A 211 -3.40 19.97 -12.48
CA ALA A 211 -4.69 20.60 -12.26
C ALA A 211 -5.69 19.64 -11.62
N PHE A 212 -6.49 20.15 -10.69
CA PHE A 212 -7.59 19.42 -10.03
C PHE A 212 -8.91 20.11 -10.35
N PHE A 213 -9.91 19.34 -10.80
CA PHE A 213 -11.22 19.87 -11.18
C PHE A 213 -12.31 19.34 -10.25
N TYR A 214 -12.92 20.23 -9.46
CA TYR A 214 -14.09 19.96 -8.64
C TYR A 214 -15.31 20.58 -9.29
N GLY A 215 -16.17 19.75 -9.86
CA GLY A 215 -17.40 20.14 -10.53
C GLY A 215 -18.62 20.17 -9.61
N THR A 216 -19.71 20.69 -10.15
CA THR A 216 -21.06 20.52 -9.60
C THR A 216 -21.88 19.62 -10.52
N ASP A 217 -22.82 18.87 -9.96
CA ASP A 217 -23.76 18.07 -10.72
C ASP A 217 -24.74 19.01 -11.44
N GLN A 218 -24.47 19.25 -12.72
CA GLN A 218 -25.33 20.01 -13.62
C GLN A 218 -26.34 19.11 -14.37
N GLY A 219 -26.40 17.81 -14.05
CA GLY A 219 -27.32 16.84 -14.65
C GLY A 219 -26.76 16.24 -15.94
N GLU A 220 -27.00 14.94 -16.17
CA GLU A 220 -26.54 14.29 -17.39
C GLU A 220 -27.43 14.70 -18.58
N GLY A 221 -26.88 15.49 -19.51
CA GLY A 221 -27.49 15.76 -20.81
C GLY A 221 -27.96 17.20 -21.03
N ASN A 222 -27.98 17.59 -22.31
CA ASN A 222 -28.32 18.93 -22.80
C ASN A 222 -29.79 19.28 -22.47
N GLY A 223 -30.05 19.83 -21.28
CA GLY A 223 -31.38 20.24 -20.80
C GLY A 223 -31.86 19.62 -19.48
N SER A 224 -31.06 18.77 -18.83
CA SER A 224 -31.32 18.27 -17.47
C SER A 224 -30.87 19.33 -16.47
N SER A 225 -31.70 19.71 -15.49
CA SER A 225 -31.23 20.52 -14.36
C SER A 225 -30.62 19.57 -13.32
N GLY A 226 -29.30 19.56 -13.19
CA GLY A 226 -28.64 18.88 -12.09
C GLY A 226 -28.95 19.48 -10.73
N SER A 227 -28.46 18.82 -9.68
CA SER A 227 -28.66 19.25 -8.31
C SER A 227 -27.93 20.56 -7.97
N GLY A 228 -26.87 20.92 -8.71
CA GLY A 228 -25.97 22.03 -8.38
C GLY A 228 -25.04 21.75 -7.19
N GLU A 229 -25.11 20.54 -6.62
CA GLU A 229 -24.27 20.07 -5.53
C GLU A 229 -22.89 19.62 -6.04
N PRO A 230 -21.83 19.59 -5.22
CA PRO A 230 -20.55 19.01 -5.61
C PRO A 230 -20.73 17.58 -6.12
N LYS A 231 -20.04 17.18 -7.19
CA LYS A 231 -20.19 15.81 -7.71
C LYS A 231 -19.61 14.75 -6.78
N GLY A 232 -18.96 15.15 -5.69
CA GLY A 232 -18.39 14.23 -4.69
C GLY A 232 -17.01 13.72 -5.08
N GLU A 233 -16.27 14.50 -5.88
CA GLU A 233 -14.93 14.20 -6.32
C GLU A 233 -13.97 14.11 -5.13
N HIS A 234 -13.08 13.13 -5.18
CA HIS A 234 -12.07 12.93 -4.16
C HIS A 234 -10.70 12.73 -4.79
N TYR A 235 -9.82 13.71 -4.60
CA TYR A 235 -8.43 13.64 -5.06
C TYR A 235 -7.50 13.60 -3.87
N GLU A 236 -6.58 12.63 -3.89
CA GLU A 236 -5.61 12.40 -2.83
C GLU A 236 -4.24 12.10 -3.43
N ILE A 237 -3.20 12.71 -2.87
CA ILE A 237 -1.80 12.38 -3.08
C ILE A 237 -1.20 12.12 -1.70
N ASN A 238 -1.11 10.84 -1.34
CA ASN A 238 -0.69 10.37 -0.03
C ASN A 238 0.72 9.80 -0.08
N PHE A 239 1.63 10.42 0.66
CA PHE A 239 2.97 9.90 0.90
C PHE A 239 2.93 8.99 2.12
N ILE A 240 3.13 7.69 1.90
CA ILE A 240 3.17 6.66 2.94
C ILE A 240 4.61 6.23 3.27
N GLY A 241 5.58 6.96 2.73
CA GLY A 241 6.99 6.71 2.85
C GLY A 241 7.79 7.76 2.07
N PRO A 242 9.11 7.58 1.93
CA PRO A 242 9.98 8.49 1.17
C PRO A 242 9.42 8.78 -0.22
N GLY A 243 9.73 9.94 -0.79
CA GLY A 243 9.28 10.24 -2.16
C GLY A 243 9.22 11.73 -2.41
N SER A 244 8.98 12.09 -3.67
CA SER A 244 8.86 13.49 -4.06
C SER A 244 7.87 13.70 -5.20
N MET A 245 7.34 14.92 -5.25
CA MET A 245 6.59 15.45 -6.38
C MET A 245 7.21 16.79 -6.78
N THR A 246 7.42 17.00 -8.08
CA THR A 246 8.02 18.23 -8.62
C THR A 246 7.18 18.79 -9.75
N VAL A 247 7.00 20.11 -9.75
CA VAL A 247 6.35 20.90 -10.80
C VAL A 247 7.29 22.03 -11.25
N ASP A 248 6.96 22.72 -12.33
CA ASP A 248 7.71 23.85 -12.88
C ASP A 248 6.99 25.20 -12.73
N GLN A 249 7.26 26.12 -13.67
CA GLN A 249 6.71 27.47 -13.72
C GLN A 249 5.19 27.49 -13.85
N SER A 250 4.58 26.51 -14.52
CA SER A 250 3.12 26.43 -14.65
C SER A 250 2.45 26.04 -13.33
N GLY A 251 3.14 25.24 -12.53
CA GLY A 251 2.81 24.96 -11.13
C GLY A 251 1.51 24.18 -10.95
N ILE A 252 0.85 24.43 -9.82
CA ILE A 252 -0.31 23.68 -9.35
C ILE A 252 -1.55 24.55 -9.49
N TRP A 253 -2.64 24.01 -10.01
CA TRP A 253 -3.92 24.70 -10.11
C TRP A 253 -5.05 23.86 -9.53
N VAL A 254 -6.02 24.54 -8.92
CA VAL A 254 -7.28 23.92 -8.47
C VAL A 254 -8.41 24.77 -9.06
N TYR A 255 -9.36 24.08 -9.69
CA TYR A 255 -10.55 24.64 -10.29
C TYR A 255 -11.78 24.14 -9.53
N ASP A 256 -12.63 25.08 -9.13
CA ASP A 256 -13.89 24.85 -8.45
C ASP A 256 -15.02 25.40 -9.32
N GLN A 257 -16.00 24.56 -9.64
CA GLN A 257 -17.21 24.96 -10.34
C GLN A 257 -18.23 25.44 -9.31
N ASP A 258 -18.82 26.61 -9.54
CA ASP A 258 -19.94 27.07 -8.72
C ASP A 258 -21.25 26.34 -9.07
N SER A 259 -22.32 26.64 -8.32
CA SER A 259 -23.63 26.03 -8.56
C SER A 259 -24.28 26.47 -9.88
N LEU A 260 -23.77 27.50 -10.54
CA LEU A 260 -24.22 27.98 -11.86
C LEU A 260 -23.40 27.37 -13.00
N GLY A 261 -22.47 26.46 -12.69
CA GLY A 261 -21.60 25.82 -13.67
C GLY A 261 -20.38 26.64 -14.06
N ALA A 262 -20.15 27.81 -13.45
CA ALA A 262 -19.01 28.66 -13.77
C ALA A 262 -17.75 28.19 -13.03
N TRP A 263 -16.67 27.98 -13.77
CA TRP A 263 -15.39 27.57 -13.21
C TRP A 263 -14.59 28.75 -12.69
N THR A 264 -14.08 28.60 -11.47
CA THR A 264 -13.10 29.50 -10.87
C THR A 264 -11.84 28.71 -10.55
N GLY A 265 -10.70 29.16 -11.07
CA GLY A 265 -9.42 28.49 -10.85
C GLY A 265 -8.34 29.47 -10.45
N GLY A 266 -7.29 28.94 -9.83
CA GLY A 266 -6.09 29.72 -9.60
C GLY A 266 -4.93 28.88 -9.14
N SER A 267 -3.73 29.44 -9.32
CA SER A 267 -2.48 28.86 -8.85
C SER A 267 -2.53 28.57 -7.34
N LYS A 268 -1.84 27.50 -6.94
CA LYS A 268 -1.77 26.97 -5.59
C LYS A 268 -0.34 26.59 -5.24
N THR A 269 -0.08 26.53 -3.95
CA THR A 269 1.14 26.01 -3.35
C THR A 269 0.91 24.57 -2.85
N TYR A 270 1.98 23.86 -2.49
CA TYR A 270 1.83 22.57 -1.81
C TYR A 270 1.14 22.72 -0.42
N GLU A 271 1.33 23.86 0.25
CA GLU A 271 0.64 24.19 1.50
C GLU A 271 -0.88 24.33 1.29
N ASP A 272 -1.31 24.90 0.15
CA ASP A 272 -2.73 24.95 -0.19
C ASP A 272 -3.31 23.56 -0.46
N LEU A 273 -2.57 22.69 -1.15
CA LEU A 273 -2.98 21.29 -1.35
C LEU A 273 -3.08 20.53 -0.02
N TRP A 274 -2.13 20.77 0.90
CA TRP A 274 -2.13 20.21 2.25
C TRP A 274 -3.35 20.65 3.06
N ASN A 275 -3.64 21.96 3.09
CA ASN A 275 -4.78 22.51 3.81
C ASN A 275 -6.13 22.12 3.20
N ARG A 276 -6.16 21.82 1.90
CA ARG A 276 -7.34 21.27 1.21
C ARG A 276 -7.51 19.76 1.41
N GLY A 277 -6.52 19.06 1.96
CA GLY A 277 -6.53 17.60 2.15
C GLY A 277 -6.28 16.80 0.88
N ILE A 278 -5.75 17.43 -0.17
CA ILE A 278 -5.31 16.75 -1.39
C ILE A 278 -3.93 16.13 -1.14
N LEU A 279 -2.97 16.92 -0.64
CA LEU A 279 -1.65 16.42 -0.26
C LEU A 279 -1.69 15.88 1.17
N ARG A 280 -1.18 14.66 1.37
CA ARG A 280 -1.24 13.94 2.66
C ARG A 280 0.05 13.19 2.97
N SER A 281 0.30 12.96 4.25
CA SER A 281 1.37 12.08 4.74
C SER A 281 0.76 11.04 5.67
N HIS A 282 0.74 9.77 5.28
CA HIS A 282 0.00 8.71 5.97
C HIS A 282 -1.43 9.17 6.32
N GLY A 283 -2.13 9.70 5.31
CA GLY A 283 -3.49 10.22 5.41
C GLY A 283 -3.66 11.55 6.19
N ILE A 284 -2.70 11.93 7.04
CA ILE A 284 -2.70 13.20 7.77
C ILE A 284 -2.61 14.37 6.78
N ASN A 285 -3.37 15.43 7.06
CA ASN A 285 -3.42 16.64 6.25
C ASN A 285 -3.74 17.92 7.09
N GLY A 286 -3.72 19.08 6.44
CA GLY A 286 -3.82 20.39 7.10
C GLY A 286 -5.21 20.79 7.60
N LYS A 287 -6.27 20.02 7.29
CA LYS A 287 -7.64 20.36 7.72
C LYS A 287 -7.81 20.45 9.24
N THR A 288 -6.96 19.74 9.98
CA THR A 288 -6.94 19.74 11.46
C THR A 288 -5.92 20.68 12.07
N GLY A 289 -5.29 21.55 11.27
CA GLY A 289 -4.30 22.53 11.75
C GLY A 289 -2.91 21.95 12.00
N THR A 290 -2.62 20.75 11.51
CA THR A 290 -1.26 20.21 11.52
C THR A 290 -0.38 20.94 10.50
N ALA A 291 0.84 21.29 10.89
CA ALA A 291 1.75 22.06 10.03
C ALA A 291 2.41 21.16 8.98
N MET A 292 2.32 21.53 7.69
CA MET A 292 2.91 20.76 6.58
C MET A 292 4.42 20.50 6.77
N ALA A 293 5.16 21.48 7.30
CA ALA A 293 6.62 21.40 7.52
C ALA A 293 7.06 20.31 8.51
N ASN A 294 6.12 19.75 9.28
CA ASN A 294 6.38 18.59 10.13
C ASN A 294 6.48 17.30 9.32
N PHE A 295 5.86 17.23 8.14
CA PHE A 295 5.72 16.03 7.31
C PHE A 295 6.44 16.14 5.97
N PHE A 296 6.73 17.37 5.51
CA PHE A 296 7.33 17.61 4.21
C PHE A 296 8.46 18.63 4.25
N THR A 297 9.37 18.49 3.30
CA THR A 297 10.33 19.53 2.92
C THR A 297 9.91 20.09 1.57
N VAL A 298 9.78 21.41 1.47
CA VAL A 298 9.48 22.11 0.21
C VAL A 298 10.73 22.84 -0.26
N THR A 299 11.06 22.70 -1.54
CA THR A 299 12.17 23.40 -2.18
C THR A 299 11.68 24.19 -3.40
N GLY A 300 12.33 25.32 -3.68
CA GLY A 300 11.89 26.25 -4.73
C GLY A 300 10.80 27.23 -4.26
N THR A 301 10.13 27.86 -5.21
CA THR A 301 9.06 28.85 -4.97
C THR A 301 7.92 28.55 -5.96
N PRO A 302 6.65 28.70 -5.55
CA PRO A 302 5.52 28.54 -6.49
C PRO A 302 5.71 29.37 -7.76
N GLY A 303 5.53 28.74 -8.92
CA GLY A 303 5.74 29.36 -10.24
C GLY A 303 7.21 29.49 -10.68
N ALA A 304 8.16 28.93 -9.93
CA ALA A 304 9.54 28.76 -10.37
C ALA A 304 9.77 27.34 -10.91
N ALA A 305 10.81 27.18 -11.73
CA ALA A 305 11.22 25.85 -12.16
C ALA A 305 11.65 24.98 -10.97
N ASN A 306 11.32 23.69 -11.01
CA ASN A 306 11.66 22.71 -9.99
C ASN A 306 11.10 23.04 -8.59
N TYR A 307 9.86 23.54 -8.53
CA TYR A 307 9.13 23.66 -7.27
C TYR A 307 8.73 22.26 -6.81
N SER A 308 9.27 21.81 -5.67
CA SER A 308 9.19 20.39 -5.26
C SER A 308 8.78 20.23 -3.81
N VAL A 309 8.01 19.17 -3.54
CA VAL A 309 7.70 18.67 -2.21
C VAL A 309 8.26 17.27 -2.04
N ALA A 310 8.90 17.01 -0.91
CA ALA A 310 9.43 15.71 -0.57
C ALA A 310 9.00 15.29 0.83
N TYR A 311 8.69 14.00 0.99
CA TYR A 311 8.36 13.41 2.28
C TYR A 311 9.53 13.59 3.26
N LYS A 312 9.22 14.02 4.48
CA LYS A 312 10.20 14.18 5.55
C LYS A 312 10.28 12.89 6.35
N ALA A 313 11.28 12.07 6.05
CA ALA A 313 11.50 10.81 6.75
C ALA A 313 11.71 11.02 8.26
N PRO A 314 11.27 10.06 9.10
CA PRO A 314 11.56 10.09 10.52
C PRO A 314 13.05 10.07 10.79
N VAL A 315 13.47 10.72 11.87
CA VAL A 315 14.83 10.61 12.40
C VAL A 315 14.98 9.26 13.08
N ASN A 316 15.89 8.44 12.58
CA ASN A 316 16.21 7.16 13.21
C ASN A 316 16.90 7.37 14.57
N VAL A 317 16.36 6.71 15.60
CA VAL A 317 16.93 6.65 16.93
C VAL A 317 17.12 5.18 17.27
N THR A 318 18.37 4.72 17.31
CA THR A 318 18.70 3.30 17.40
C THR A 318 19.09 2.94 18.83
N TRP A 319 18.52 1.84 19.32
CA TRP A 319 18.95 1.19 20.56
C TRP A 319 20.31 0.54 20.33
N ASP A 320 21.33 1.02 21.02
CA ASP A 320 22.72 0.57 20.88
C ASP A 320 23.20 -0.30 22.05
N GLY A 321 22.36 -0.47 23.07
CA GLY A 321 22.66 -1.31 24.21
C GLY A 321 22.30 -2.78 24.00
N GLY A 322 22.87 -3.67 24.82
CA GLY A 322 22.26 -4.97 25.09
C GLY A 322 20.93 -4.80 25.84
N ASN A 323 20.51 -5.83 26.59
CA ASN A 323 19.27 -5.79 27.36
C ASN A 323 19.22 -4.60 28.34
N GLY A 324 18.06 -3.99 28.54
CA GLY A 324 17.89 -2.83 29.43
C GLY A 324 16.47 -2.31 29.50
N GLU A 325 16.31 -1.16 30.14
CA GLU A 325 15.02 -0.46 30.21
C GLU A 325 14.95 0.66 29.17
N TRP A 326 13.78 0.91 28.58
CA TRP A 326 13.55 1.94 27.55
C TRP A 326 14.17 3.30 27.93
N LYS A 327 14.12 3.69 29.22
CA LYS A 327 14.64 4.97 29.72
C LYS A 327 16.18 5.04 29.82
N ASP A 328 16.87 3.90 29.73
CA ASP A 328 18.32 3.79 29.88
C ASP A 328 19.08 4.64 28.86
N ALA A 329 20.31 4.99 29.23
CA ALA A 329 21.29 5.67 28.38
C ALA A 329 21.84 4.71 27.29
N LYS A 330 20.97 4.25 26.39
CA LYS A 330 21.22 3.22 25.37
C LYS A 330 20.60 3.54 24.00
N TRP A 331 20.33 4.82 23.75
CA TRP A 331 19.87 5.33 22.46
C TRP A 331 20.97 6.16 21.80
N ASN A 332 21.23 6.00 20.50
CA ASN A 332 22.09 6.91 19.72
C ASN A 332 23.43 7.32 20.38
N GLY A 333 24.24 6.34 20.76
CA GLY A 333 25.55 6.56 21.40
C GLY A 333 25.47 6.81 22.90
N GLY A 334 24.47 6.25 23.60
CA GLY A 334 24.34 6.35 25.06
C GLY A 334 23.45 7.50 25.59
N GLN A 335 22.51 8.00 24.80
CA GLN A 335 21.46 8.93 25.22
C GLN A 335 20.35 8.19 25.97
N THR A 336 19.72 8.86 26.94
CA THR A 336 18.48 8.39 27.57
C THR A 336 17.29 8.60 26.64
N ALA A 337 16.17 7.91 26.87
CA ALA A 337 14.93 8.15 26.11
C ALA A 337 14.50 9.63 26.15
N SER A 338 14.54 10.28 27.32
CA SER A 338 14.21 11.71 27.43
C SER A 338 15.12 12.61 26.59
N ALA A 339 16.39 12.25 26.41
CA ALA A 339 17.31 13.03 25.58
C ALA A 339 17.07 12.76 24.10
N ALA A 340 16.80 11.51 23.73
CA ALA A 340 16.64 11.09 22.34
C ALA A 340 15.26 11.44 21.75
N PHE A 341 14.19 11.29 22.54
CA PHE A 341 12.79 11.48 22.10
C PHE A 341 12.10 12.68 22.75
N GLY A 342 12.73 13.33 23.74
CA GLY A 342 12.09 14.36 24.56
C GLY A 342 11.15 13.83 25.65
N ARG A 343 11.06 12.51 25.83
CA ARG A 343 10.22 11.84 26.84
C ARG A 343 10.66 10.41 27.15
N ASN A 344 10.13 9.83 28.23
CA ASN A 344 10.42 8.46 28.64
C ASN A 344 9.33 7.45 28.30
N ASN A 345 8.13 7.88 27.89
CA ASN A 345 6.97 7.02 27.71
C ASN A 345 6.59 6.82 26.22
N GLY A 346 7.55 6.31 25.44
CA GLY A 346 7.43 6.13 23.99
C GLY A 346 8.08 7.26 23.19
N THR A 347 7.53 7.57 22.01
CA THR A 347 8.13 8.52 21.06
C THR A 347 7.10 9.36 20.29
N GLU A 348 7.52 10.52 19.82
CA GLU A 348 6.73 11.48 19.04
C GLU A 348 7.65 12.36 18.19
N ASN A 349 7.13 13.36 17.48
CA ASN A 349 7.91 14.39 16.78
C ASN A 349 8.79 13.85 15.64
N GLY A 350 8.31 12.87 14.89
CA GLY A 350 8.99 12.46 13.67
C GLY A 350 10.20 11.54 13.90
N HIS A 351 10.13 10.64 14.88
CA HIS A 351 11.22 9.70 15.15
C HIS A 351 10.85 8.26 14.76
N ASN A 352 11.85 7.49 14.37
CA ASN A 352 11.77 6.04 14.21
C ASN A 352 12.64 5.38 15.28
N ALA A 353 12.02 4.80 16.31
CA ALA A 353 12.75 4.06 17.33
C ALA A 353 13.10 2.65 16.80
N ILE A 354 14.38 2.34 16.66
CA ILE A 354 14.86 1.08 16.10
C ILE A 354 15.49 0.23 17.20
N ILE A 355 14.94 -0.96 17.43
CA ILE A 355 15.47 -1.96 18.37
C ILE A 355 15.87 -3.20 17.56
N GLY A 356 17.13 -3.62 17.67
CA GLY A 356 17.70 -4.71 16.87
C GLY A 356 18.69 -5.58 17.65
N GLY A 357 19.43 -6.43 16.94
CA GLY A 357 20.52 -7.24 17.50
C GLY A 357 20.13 -8.17 18.65
N GLY A 358 18.88 -8.65 18.70
CA GLY A 358 18.40 -9.53 19.77
C GLY A 358 18.19 -8.84 21.13
N ALA A 359 18.29 -7.51 21.20
CA ALA A 359 18.17 -6.76 22.45
C ALA A 359 16.80 -6.97 23.11
N GLN A 360 16.79 -7.14 24.44
CA GLN A 360 15.57 -7.22 25.24
C GLN A 360 15.36 -5.88 25.97
N VAL A 361 14.42 -5.08 25.49
CA VAL A 361 14.11 -3.75 26.01
C VAL A 361 12.80 -3.80 26.80
N ALA A 362 12.87 -3.54 28.10
CA ALA A 362 11.69 -3.48 28.95
C ALA A 362 11.20 -2.04 29.13
N TYR A 363 9.91 -1.82 29.20
CA TYR A 363 9.29 -0.56 29.55
C TYR A 363 8.54 -0.70 30.87
N ASP A 364 8.96 0.07 31.88
CA ASP A 364 8.29 0.13 33.17
C ASP A 364 7.13 1.14 33.11
N ALA A 365 5.93 0.62 32.84
CA ALA A 365 4.71 1.41 32.80
C ALA A 365 4.28 1.91 34.20
N ALA A 366 4.75 1.30 35.28
CA ALA A 366 4.45 1.76 36.64
C ALA A 366 5.18 3.07 36.96
N ALA A 367 6.45 3.18 36.54
CA ALA A 367 7.24 4.39 36.74
C ALA A 367 6.96 5.49 35.71
N ASN A 368 6.58 5.13 34.48
CA ASN A 368 6.51 6.07 33.35
C ASN A 368 5.09 6.31 32.81
N GLY A 369 4.08 5.60 33.32
CA GLY A 369 2.70 5.68 32.84
C GLY A 369 2.50 4.95 31.52
N ASP A 370 1.45 5.32 30.78
CA ASP A 370 1.11 4.71 29.49
C ASP A 370 2.22 4.92 28.46
N PHE A 371 2.51 3.86 27.69
CA PHE A 371 3.39 3.97 26.54
C PHE A 371 2.65 4.66 25.40
N ARG A 372 3.26 5.67 24.78
CA ARG A 372 2.59 6.50 23.76
C ARG A 372 3.46 6.70 22.52
N LEU A 373 2.89 6.39 21.37
CA LEU A 373 3.43 6.70 20.05
C LEU A 373 2.56 7.75 19.37
N LYS A 374 3.10 8.90 18.94
CA LYS A 374 2.30 9.97 18.31
C LYS A 374 2.90 10.48 17.00
N SER A 375 2.06 10.62 15.98
CA SER A 375 2.46 11.13 14.65
C SER A 375 2.12 12.60 14.38
N GLY A 376 1.65 13.35 15.38
CA GLY A 376 1.15 14.72 15.14
C GLY A 376 2.19 15.79 14.79
N ASN A 377 3.47 15.50 15.01
CA ASN A 377 4.58 16.40 14.71
C ASN A 377 5.59 15.74 13.76
N GLY A 378 5.09 14.97 12.80
CA GLY A 378 5.89 14.28 11.78
C GLY A 378 5.68 12.77 11.82
N PRO A 379 6.09 12.05 10.76
CA PRO A 379 5.90 10.61 10.67
C PRO A 379 6.65 9.90 11.80
N THR A 380 5.95 9.13 12.62
CA THR A 380 6.54 8.46 13.78
C THR A 380 6.39 6.96 13.65
N LYS A 381 7.46 6.22 13.97
CA LYS A 381 7.55 4.77 13.77
C LYS A 381 8.30 4.07 14.90
N VAL A 382 8.01 2.79 15.11
CA VAL A 382 8.89 1.87 15.84
C VAL A 382 9.23 0.69 14.94
N THR A 383 10.50 0.31 14.92
CA THR A 383 11.01 -0.86 14.21
C THR A 383 11.67 -1.81 15.20
N ILE A 384 11.16 -3.04 15.31
CA ILE A 384 11.76 -4.10 16.13
C ILE A 384 12.20 -5.21 15.19
N LYS A 385 13.47 -5.59 15.24
CA LYS A 385 14.04 -6.54 14.27
C LYS A 385 15.09 -7.46 14.86
N GLU A 386 15.51 -8.44 14.06
CA GLU A 386 16.70 -9.27 14.34
C GLU A 386 16.63 -10.00 15.71
N GLY A 387 15.46 -10.54 16.04
CA GLY A 387 15.20 -11.25 17.30
C GLY A 387 15.03 -10.36 18.52
N ALA A 388 15.01 -9.03 18.36
CA ALA A 388 14.84 -8.10 19.47
C ALA A 388 13.41 -8.14 20.05
N LEU A 389 13.29 -7.77 21.32
CA LEU A 389 12.05 -7.69 22.08
C LEU A 389 11.87 -6.28 22.64
N LEU A 390 10.68 -5.71 22.46
CA LEU A 390 10.16 -4.63 23.30
C LEU A 390 9.05 -5.19 24.19
N SER A 391 9.26 -5.19 25.50
CA SER A 391 8.29 -5.64 26.50
C SER A 391 7.65 -4.44 27.19
N LEU A 392 6.32 -4.34 27.15
CA LEU A 392 5.52 -3.24 27.71
C LEU A 392 4.73 -3.72 28.94
N ASP A 393 5.40 -4.37 29.87
CA ASP A 393 4.73 -5.17 30.90
C ASP A 393 4.01 -4.32 31.98
N SER A 394 2.77 -4.70 32.28
CA SER A 394 1.98 -4.15 33.38
C SER A 394 2.36 -4.84 34.69
N ALA A 395 3.15 -4.17 35.54
CA ALA A 395 3.63 -4.70 36.82
C ALA A 395 3.00 -4.02 38.06
N ASN A 396 1.90 -3.29 37.89
CA ASN A 396 1.38 -2.36 38.90
C ASN A 396 0.16 -2.89 39.69
N THR A 397 -0.30 -2.08 40.65
CA THR A 397 -1.57 -2.30 41.39
C THR A 397 -2.78 -1.78 40.64
N ASP A 398 -2.61 -1.32 39.40
CA ASP A 398 -3.72 -0.84 38.58
C ASP A 398 -4.47 -2.06 38.08
N VAL A 399 -5.73 -2.18 38.50
CA VAL A 399 -6.48 -3.42 38.37
C VAL A 399 -6.78 -3.71 36.89
N ASP A 400 -6.93 -2.66 36.09
CA ASP A 400 -7.14 -2.68 34.64
C ASP A 400 -5.82 -2.62 33.82
N GLY A 401 -4.67 -2.53 34.48
CA GLY A 401 -3.35 -2.44 33.80
C GLY A 401 -3.07 -1.06 33.18
N LYS A 402 -1.85 -0.85 32.67
CA LYS A 402 -1.55 0.36 31.88
C LYS A 402 -2.01 0.22 30.44
N TRP A 403 -2.08 1.33 29.73
CA TRP A 403 -2.52 1.34 28.35
C TRP A 403 -1.33 1.62 27.43
N THR A 404 -1.41 1.12 26.20
CA THR A 404 -0.48 1.48 25.13
C THR A 404 -1.26 2.15 24.03
N GLU A 405 -1.00 3.45 23.86
CA GLU A 405 -1.58 4.28 22.80
C GLU A 405 -0.60 4.27 21.61
N TRP A 406 -0.96 3.58 20.53
CA TRP A 406 -0.09 3.40 19.37
C TRP A 406 -0.64 4.14 18.14
N ASP A 407 -0.29 5.42 18.00
CA ASP A 407 -0.75 6.31 16.92
C ASP A 407 0.37 6.60 15.89
N GLY A 408 1.11 5.58 15.50
CA GLY A 408 2.18 5.64 14.50
C GLY A 408 2.54 4.26 13.97
N ASP A 409 3.45 4.21 13.01
CA ASP A 409 3.75 2.96 12.31
C ASP A 409 4.53 1.97 13.18
N LEU A 410 4.35 0.68 12.91
CA LEU A 410 5.10 -0.41 13.52
C LEU A 410 5.64 -1.35 12.46
N THR A 411 6.91 -1.72 12.57
CA THR A 411 7.47 -2.84 11.80
C THR A 411 8.12 -3.84 12.74
N LEU A 412 7.69 -5.09 12.64
CA LEU A 412 8.25 -6.25 13.33
C LEU A 412 8.88 -7.18 12.29
N ASP A 413 10.20 -7.13 12.16
CA ASP A 413 10.97 -7.90 11.17
C ASP A 413 11.85 -8.93 11.88
N ASN A 414 11.29 -10.11 12.14
CA ASN A 414 11.83 -11.05 13.12
C ASN A 414 11.98 -10.43 14.54
N GLY A 415 11.18 -9.41 14.87
CA GLY A 415 11.16 -8.77 16.18
C GLY A 415 9.87 -9.06 16.93
N THR A 416 9.89 -8.94 18.26
CA THR A 416 8.72 -9.15 19.11
C THR A 416 8.31 -7.85 19.81
N LEU A 417 7.05 -7.46 19.64
CA LEU A 417 6.37 -6.55 20.56
C LEU A 417 5.58 -7.40 21.55
N ARG A 418 5.93 -7.31 22.84
CA ARG A 418 5.23 -8.02 23.91
C ARG A 418 4.56 -7.02 24.83
N ARG A 419 3.33 -7.34 25.22
CA ARG A 419 2.61 -6.72 26.31
C ARG A 419 2.15 -7.85 27.22
N THR A 420 2.84 -8.02 28.35
CA THR A 420 2.43 -8.99 29.37
C THR A 420 2.04 -8.34 30.71
N HIS A 421 1.47 -9.10 31.62
CA HIS A 421 1.27 -8.70 33.01
C HIS A 421 2.15 -9.51 33.96
N SER A 422 2.48 -8.91 35.10
CA SER A 422 3.19 -9.59 36.17
C SER A 422 2.78 -9.06 37.54
N GLY A 423 3.12 -9.81 38.59
CA GLY A 423 2.83 -9.41 39.96
C GLY A 423 1.34 -9.46 40.29
N THR A 424 0.76 -8.32 40.68
CA THR A 424 -0.64 -8.21 41.11
C THR A 424 -1.59 -7.72 40.02
N SER A 425 -1.08 -7.32 38.86
CA SER A 425 -1.93 -6.88 37.75
C SER A 425 -2.72 -8.07 37.21
N LEU A 426 -4.00 -7.84 36.92
CA LEU A 426 -4.92 -8.88 36.44
C LEU A 426 -4.93 -9.00 34.91
N SER A 427 -4.25 -8.09 34.20
CA SER A 427 -4.27 -8.00 32.74
C SER A 427 -3.03 -7.28 32.21
N GLY A 428 -2.62 -7.60 30.97
CA GLY A 428 -1.65 -6.79 30.24
C GLY A 428 -2.13 -5.36 30.01
N GLY A 429 -3.43 -5.12 30.12
CA GLY A 429 -4.11 -3.87 29.75
C GLY A 429 -4.34 -3.82 28.24
N ILE A 430 -4.60 -2.62 27.70
CA ILE A 430 -4.96 -2.47 26.28
C ILE A 430 -3.72 -2.10 25.45
N LEU A 431 -3.47 -2.84 24.36
CA LEU A 431 -2.67 -2.40 23.23
C LEU A 431 -3.61 -1.85 22.15
N MET A 432 -3.48 -0.56 21.82
CA MET A 432 -4.44 0.12 20.94
C MET A 432 -3.74 0.71 19.74
N PHE A 433 -4.14 0.30 18.54
CA PHE A 433 -3.78 0.96 17.30
C PHE A 433 -4.84 2.00 16.95
N GLY A 434 -4.43 3.27 16.94
CA GLY A 434 -5.30 4.39 16.63
C GLY A 434 -6.22 4.79 17.80
N SER A 435 -5.63 5.44 18.80
CA SER A 435 -6.29 5.96 19.99
C SER A 435 -7.02 7.29 19.75
N TRP A 436 -7.59 7.86 20.82
CA TRP A 436 -8.18 9.21 20.80
C TRP A 436 -7.20 10.35 20.53
N ARG A 437 -5.90 10.06 20.43
CA ARG A 437 -4.89 11.03 20.02
C ARG A 437 -4.49 10.91 18.57
N SER A 438 -5.07 9.95 17.85
CA SER A 438 -4.98 9.90 16.40
C SER A 438 -5.46 11.21 15.79
N ILE A 439 -4.98 11.50 14.60
CA ILE A 439 -5.37 12.69 13.85
C ILE A 439 -6.39 12.29 12.79
N GLN A 440 -7.25 13.22 12.40
CA GLN A 440 -8.19 12.99 11.30
C GLN A 440 -7.46 12.48 10.05
N ASP A 441 -8.09 11.49 9.42
CA ASP A 441 -7.64 10.76 8.24
C ASP A 441 -6.32 10.01 8.43
N GLN A 442 -5.78 9.92 9.66
CA GLN A 442 -4.50 9.27 9.90
C GLN A 442 -4.54 7.80 9.49
N GLU A 443 -3.51 7.39 8.77
CA GLU A 443 -3.21 6.01 8.41
C GLU A 443 -2.06 5.49 9.28
N ILE A 444 -2.29 4.35 9.92
CA ILE A 444 -1.32 3.65 10.75
C ILE A 444 -1.01 2.32 10.08
N ARG A 445 0.26 2.07 9.75
CA ARG A 445 0.70 0.81 9.13
C ARG A 445 1.44 -0.07 10.12
N ILE A 446 1.03 -1.34 10.19
CA ILE A 446 1.60 -2.36 11.07
C ILE A 446 2.11 -3.52 10.22
N ASP A 447 3.43 -3.62 10.05
CA ASP A 447 4.05 -4.71 9.30
C ASP A 447 4.55 -5.80 10.26
N VAL A 448 4.01 -7.02 10.17
CA VAL A 448 4.49 -8.18 10.94
C VAL A 448 5.07 -9.21 9.97
N LYS A 449 6.40 -9.27 9.89
CA LYS A 449 7.09 -10.07 8.87
C LYS A 449 8.28 -10.87 9.36
N ASN A 450 8.69 -11.86 8.57
CA ASN A 450 9.92 -12.65 8.78
C ASN A 450 10.05 -13.29 10.17
N GLY A 451 8.96 -13.79 10.72
CA GLY A 451 8.88 -14.34 12.07
C GLY A 451 8.57 -13.31 13.16
N GLY A 452 8.24 -12.07 12.79
CA GLY A 452 7.82 -11.03 13.73
C GLY A 452 6.58 -11.43 14.54
N ARG A 453 6.50 -10.93 15.79
CA ARG A 453 5.48 -11.36 16.76
C ARG A 453 4.86 -10.21 17.52
N ILE A 454 3.54 -10.20 17.63
CA ILE A 454 2.81 -9.45 18.66
C ILE A 454 2.35 -10.47 19.69
N GLU A 455 2.79 -10.31 20.92
CA GLU A 455 2.38 -11.14 22.06
C GLU A 455 1.66 -10.25 23.06
N ASN A 456 0.38 -10.51 23.30
CA ASN A 456 -0.44 -9.67 24.18
C ASN A 456 -1.28 -10.56 25.09
N ASP A 457 -1.12 -10.41 26.41
CA ASP A 457 -1.97 -11.06 27.42
C ASP A 457 -3.00 -10.08 28.02
N GLY A 458 -3.30 -9.02 27.26
CA GLY A 458 -4.45 -8.18 27.48
C GLY A 458 -5.24 -8.10 26.19
N GLN A 459 -5.82 -6.94 25.91
CA GLN A 459 -6.69 -6.78 24.74
C GLN A 459 -5.96 -6.01 23.63
N LEU A 460 -6.19 -6.39 22.36
CA LEU A 460 -5.72 -5.68 21.18
C LEU A 460 -6.88 -4.93 20.52
N TRP A 461 -6.82 -3.61 20.49
CA TRP A 461 -7.89 -2.76 19.95
C TRP A 461 -7.45 -2.04 18.67
N PHE A 462 -8.34 -2.02 17.69
CA PHE A 462 -8.28 -1.16 16.52
C PHE A 462 -9.32 -0.05 16.70
N GLY A 463 -8.86 1.18 16.92
CA GLY A 463 -9.73 2.28 17.36
C GLY A 463 -10.03 2.26 18.87
N ALA A 464 -10.98 3.11 19.29
CA ALA A 464 -11.40 3.26 20.70
C ALA A 464 -12.86 3.74 20.84
N GLU A 465 -13.49 3.54 22.00
CA GLU A 465 -14.92 3.81 22.26
C GLU A 465 -15.42 5.26 22.05
N ALA A 466 -14.66 6.34 22.30
CA ALA A 466 -15.28 7.69 22.27
C ALA A 466 -14.61 8.71 21.34
N ASP A 467 -13.29 8.67 21.17
CA ASP A 467 -12.59 9.86 20.67
C ASP A 467 -11.54 9.54 19.61
N HIS A 468 -11.52 8.34 19.03
CA HIS A 468 -10.64 8.11 17.89
C HIS A 468 -11.05 8.99 16.70
N ALA A 469 -10.05 9.30 15.87
CA ALA A 469 -10.17 10.35 14.88
C ALA A 469 -11.08 9.97 13.70
N LEU A 470 -11.69 11.00 13.10
CA LEU A 470 -12.43 10.86 11.84
C LEU A 470 -11.52 10.27 10.76
N GLY A 471 -12.00 9.32 9.97
CA GLY A 471 -11.28 8.74 8.85
C GLY A 471 -10.04 7.91 9.23
N LEU A 472 -9.91 7.50 10.50
CA LEU A 472 -8.78 6.69 10.97
C LEU A 472 -8.64 5.38 10.16
N LYS A 473 -7.45 5.11 9.65
CA LYS A 473 -7.12 3.85 8.99
C LYS A 473 -6.05 3.13 9.78
N VAL A 474 -6.27 1.86 10.10
CA VAL A 474 -5.25 0.98 10.68
C VAL A 474 -5.12 -0.23 9.76
N LEU A 475 -3.96 -0.33 9.11
CA LEU A 475 -3.66 -1.32 8.09
C LEU A 475 -2.53 -2.21 8.61
N MET A 476 -2.83 -3.49 8.83
CA MET A 476 -1.85 -4.48 9.27
C MET A 476 -1.57 -5.46 8.14
N ASP A 477 -0.30 -5.62 7.78
CA ASP A 477 0.17 -6.63 6.83
C ASP A 477 0.95 -7.72 7.56
N ILE A 478 0.62 -8.98 7.28
CA ILE A 478 1.26 -10.17 7.87
C ILE A 478 1.90 -11.01 6.77
N ASN A 479 3.23 -11.17 6.84
CA ASN A 479 3.99 -12.04 5.94
C ASN A 479 5.03 -12.87 6.72
N ASN A 480 4.68 -14.11 7.03
CA ASN A 480 5.39 -14.95 7.99
C ASN A 480 5.39 -14.33 9.40
N GLY A 481 4.30 -13.71 9.82
CA GLY A 481 4.15 -13.08 11.14
C GLY A 481 3.15 -13.80 12.05
N HIS A 482 3.23 -13.53 13.36
CA HIS A 482 2.34 -14.14 14.36
C HIS A 482 1.75 -13.13 15.32
N LEU A 483 0.44 -13.19 15.52
CA LEU A 483 -0.25 -12.54 16.63
C LEU A 483 -0.68 -13.62 17.62
N ASP A 484 -0.24 -13.46 18.85
CA ASP A 484 -0.54 -14.33 19.98
C ASP A 484 -1.23 -13.50 21.05
N LEU A 485 -2.54 -13.60 21.12
CA LEU A 485 -3.41 -12.74 21.94
C LEU A 485 -4.04 -13.52 23.10
N THR A 486 -3.43 -14.64 23.53
CA THR A 486 -4.06 -15.61 24.46
C THR A 486 -3.93 -15.24 25.94
N GLY A 487 -4.27 -14.01 26.33
CA GLY A 487 -4.38 -13.69 27.75
C GLY A 487 -5.39 -12.62 28.12
N GLY A 488 -6.27 -12.22 27.20
CA GLY A 488 -7.22 -11.12 27.39
C GLY A 488 -8.37 -11.37 28.38
N ASP A 489 -8.29 -12.44 29.19
CA ASP A 489 -9.26 -12.95 30.18
C ASP A 489 -9.83 -11.91 31.18
N TYR A 490 -9.30 -10.69 31.22
CA TYR A 490 -9.76 -9.63 32.11
C TYR A 490 -10.55 -8.55 31.36
N PRO A 491 -11.82 -8.32 31.73
CA PRO A 491 -12.64 -7.27 31.12
C PRO A 491 -12.04 -5.87 31.30
N GLN A 492 -12.00 -5.09 30.22
CA GLN A 492 -11.47 -3.72 30.18
C GLN A 492 -12.57 -2.74 29.74
N SER A 493 -12.47 -1.47 30.11
CA SER A 493 -13.43 -0.45 29.67
C SER A 493 -12.77 0.92 29.47
N ASN A 494 -13.22 1.66 28.46
CA ASN A 494 -12.82 3.05 28.21
C ASN A 494 -14.03 4.00 28.25
N GLY A 495 -15.00 3.71 29.12
CA GLY A 495 -16.24 4.47 29.17
C GLY A 495 -17.39 3.65 29.74
N ASP A 496 -18.47 3.57 28.98
CA ASP A 496 -19.70 2.88 29.37
C ASP A 496 -19.73 1.43 28.85
N VAL A 497 -18.83 1.07 27.93
CA VAL A 497 -18.75 -0.27 27.35
C VAL A 497 -17.66 -1.09 28.05
N LEU A 498 -18.07 -2.27 28.53
CA LEU A 498 -17.15 -3.29 29.02
C LEU A 498 -16.79 -4.23 27.86
N VAL A 499 -15.50 -4.40 27.63
CA VAL A 499 -14.91 -5.22 26.56
C VAL A 499 -14.33 -6.48 27.16
N ASN A 500 -14.70 -7.62 26.59
CA ASN A 500 -14.25 -8.94 27.01
C ASN A 500 -13.78 -9.72 25.78
N ALA A 501 -12.72 -9.19 25.16
CA ALA A 501 -12.21 -9.62 23.87
C ALA A 501 -10.69 -9.53 23.83
N ASP A 502 -10.06 -10.52 23.21
CA ASP A 502 -8.65 -10.44 22.83
C ASP A 502 -8.43 -9.46 21.68
N LEU A 503 -9.41 -9.37 20.78
CA LEU A 503 -9.34 -8.58 19.56
C LEU A 503 -10.63 -7.79 19.35
N ALA A 504 -10.53 -6.47 19.42
CA ALA A 504 -11.67 -5.56 19.29
C ALA A 504 -11.49 -4.54 18.16
N PHE A 505 -12.58 -4.23 17.45
CA PHE A 505 -12.64 -3.21 16.40
C PHE A 505 -13.73 -2.20 16.69
N TRP A 506 -13.42 -0.90 16.58
CA TRP A 506 -14.35 0.19 16.96
C TRP A 506 -14.74 1.08 15.78
N TYR A 507 -16.01 1.03 15.38
CA TYR A 507 -16.59 1.88 14.34
C TYR A 507 -17.59 2.87 14.94
N GLY A 508 -17.21 4.15 15.00
CA GLY A 508 -18.00 5.22 15.56
C GLY A 508 -18.83 6.00 14.55
N THR A 509 -19.61 6.94 15.07
CA THR A 509 -20.31 7.98 14.29
C THR A 509 -19.75 9.36 14.62
N ASP A 510 -19.75 10.28 13.66
CA ASP A 510 -19.31 11.66 13.89
C ASP A 510 -20.38 12.46 14.63
N GLN A 511 -20.37 12.36 15.96
CA GLN A 511 -21.30 13.05 16.85
C GLN A 511 -21.15 14.58 16.87
N GLY A 512 -20.27 15.15 16.03
CA GLY A 512 -19.95 16.57 16.03
C GLY A 512 -19.17 16.96 17.29
N SER A 513 -18.31 17.98 17.18
CA SER A 513 -17.41 18.39 18.25
C SER A 513 -18.14 19.13 19.39
N GLY A 514 -19.08 18.51 20.11
CA GLY A 514 -19.64 18.92 21.42
C GLY A 514 -20.17 20.36 21.60
N ASN A 515 -20.15 21.21 20.57
CA ASN A 515 -20.35 22.66 20.66
C ASN A 515 -21.56 23.11 19.84
N GLY A 516 -22.68 22.39 19.98
CA GLY A 516 -23.95 22.72 19.33
C GLY A 516 -23.98 22.55 17.80
N SER A 517 -22.93 21.98 17.19
CA SER A 517 -23.02 21.48 15.81
C SER A 517 -23.93 20.25 15.81
N ALA A 518 -24.83 20.15 14.84
CA ALA A 518 -25.71 18.99 14.71
C ALA A 518 -24.86 17.71 14.68
N SER A 519 -25.18 16.75 15.56
CA SER A 519 -24.62 15.40 15.49
C SER A 519 -24.84 14.88 14.08
N SER A 520 -23.75 14.53 13.40
CA SER A 520 -23.85 13.91 12.09
C SER A 520 -24.01 12.41 12.35
N THR A 521 -25.08 11.81 11.85
CA THR A 521 -25.31 10.37 12.01
C THR A 521 -24.42 9.55 11.06
N LEU A 522 -23.35 10.15 10.53
CA LEU A 522 -22.50 9.53 9.52
C LEU A 522 -21.42 8.71 10.22
N PRO A 523 -21.04 7.54 9.68
CA PRO A 523 -19.86 6.82 10.13
C PRO A 523 -18.64 7.74 10.09
N LYS A 524 -17.72 7.63 11.05
CA LYS A 524 -16.52 8.48 11.02
C LYS A 524 -15.59 8.11 9.86
N GLY A 525 -15.81 6.98 9.18
CA GLY A 525 -15.08 6.57 7.97
C GLY A 525 -13.85 5.72 8.28
N GLU A 526 -13.86 5.05 9.42
CA GLU A 526 -12.79 4.20 9.89
C GLU A 526 -12.56 3.02 8.95
N THR A 527 -11.30 2.64 8.78
CA THR A 527 -10.93 1.46 7.99
C THR A 527 -9.90 0.63 8.74
N TYR A 528 -10.28 -0.57 9.12
CA TYR A 528 -9.37 -1.54 9.74
C TYR A 528 -9.16 -2.72 8.80
N LYS A 529 -7.90 -3.11 8.60
CA LYS A 529 -7.53 -4.26 7.78
C LYS A 529 -6.42 -5.05 8.42
N ILE A 530 -6.55 -6.37 8.34
CA ILE A 530 -5.51 -7.35 8.62
C ILE A 530 -5.36 -8.18 7.35
N ASN A 531 -4.30 -7.94 6.60
CA ASN A 531 -4.05 -8.53 5.30
C ASN A 531 -2.87 -9.49 5.37
N PHE A 532 -3.10 -10.75 5.02
CA PHE A 532 -2.03 -11.73 4.85
C PHE A 532 -1.49 -11.64 3.44
N THR A 533 -0.19 -11.38 3.31
CA THR A 533 0.55 -11.44 2.04
C THR A 533 1.45 -12.66 1.95
N GLY A 534 1.48 -13.46 3.02
CA GLY A 534 2.17 -14.74 3.11
C GLY A 534 1.62 -15.59 4.27
N PRO A 535 2.39 -16.56 4.78
CA PRO A 535 1.96 -17.41 5.88
C PRO A 535 1.87 -16.58 7.15
N GLY A 536 1.26 -17.14 8.18
CA GLY A 536 1.18 -16.49 9.48
C GLY A 536 -0.04 -16.96 10.25
N THR A 537 -0.15 -16.47 11.48
CA THR A 537 -1.22 -16.89 12.39
C THR A 537 -1.73 -15.77 13.26
N ILE A 538 -3.01 -15.86 13.63
CA ILE A 538 -3.60 -15.10 14.74
C ILE A 538 -4.18 -16.14 15.68
N THR A 539 -3.86 -16.03 16.97
CA THR A 539 -4.44 -16.88 18.02
C THR A 539 -5.09 -15.99 19.05
N VAL A 540 -6.34 -16.30 19.38
CA VAL A 540 -7.12 -15.73 20.49
C VAL A 540 -7.52 -16.89 21.42
N ASP A 541 -7.88 -16.58 22.66
CA ASP A 541 -8.29 -17.52 23.70
C ASP A 541 -9.82 -17.64 23.83
N ALA A 542 -10.31 -17.86 25.06
CA ALA A 542 -11.72 -18.02 25.36
C ALA A 542 -12.51 -16.74 25.12
N ASP A 543 -11.86 -15.58 25.14
CA ASP A 543 -12.47 -14.31 24.88
C ASP A 543 -12.66 -14.07 23.38
N ALA A 544 -13.78 -13.42 23.05
CA ALA A 544 -14.28 -13.36 21.68
C ALA A 544 -13.46 -12.37 20.83
N ILE A 545 -13.58 -12.50 19.51
CA ILE A 545 -13.31 -11.39 18.60
C ILE A 545 -14.56 -10.51 18.62
N GLU A 546 -14.43 -9.23 18.89
CA GLU A 546 -15.58 -8.33 19.03
C GLU A 546 -15.50 -7.17 18.04
N VAL A 547 -16.65 -6.81 17.47
CA VAL A 547 -16.79 -5.59 16.67
C VAL A 547 -17.86 -4.71 17.28
N TYR A 548 -17.48 -3.47 17.52
CA TYR A 548 -18.33 -2.45 18.10
C TYR A 548 -18.72 -1.46 17.01
N ASP A 549 -20.03 -1.30 16.83
CA ASP A 549 -20.62 -0.36 15.89
C ASP A 549 -21.46 0.64 16.71
N GLN A 550 -21.17 1.94 16.56
CA GLN A 550 -21.95 3.00 17.17
C GLN A 550 -23.12 3.36 16.25
N ASP A 551 -24.33 3.43 16.81
CA ASP A 551 -25.48 3.91 16.06
C ASP A 551 -25.52 5.46 16.00
N SER A 552 -26.49 5.97 15.24
CA SER A 552 -26.71 7.41 15.07
C SER A 552 -27.00 8.17 16.39
N LEU A 553 -27.39 7.46 17.45
CA LEU A 553 -27.70 8.03 18.77
C LEU A 553 -26.49 7.98 19.70
N GLY A 554 -25.33 7.53 19.20
CA GLY A 554 -24.12 7.38 20.00
C GLY A 554 -24.09 6.09 20.81
N VAL A 555 -25.04 5.17 20.62
CA VAL A 555 -25.13 3.92 21.38
C VAL A 555 -24.26 2.85 20.72
N TRP A 556 -23.37 2.27 21.50
CA TRP A 556 -22.50 1.18 21.07
C TRP A 556 -23.23 -0.17 21.08
N THR A 557 -23.16 -0.88 19.96
CA THR A 557 -23.62 -2.27 19.84
C THR A 557 -22.43 -3.18 19.59
N LYS A 558 -22.33 -4.24 20.38
CA LYS A 558 -21.32 -5.29 20.24
C LYS A 558 -21.83 -6.41 19.35
N THR A 559 -20.96 -6.92 18.47
CA THR A 559 -21.13 -8.17 17.73
C THR A 559 -19.96 -9.11 18.02
N ASP A 560 -20.25 -10.29 18.55
CA ASP A 560 -19.26 -11.39 18.58
C ASP A 560 -18.99 -11.87 17.15
N ALA A 561 -17.72 -12.03 16.79
CA ALA A 561 -17.29 -12.36 15.44
C ALA A 561 -16.40 -13.62 15.42
N THR A 562 -16.40 -14.29 14.28
CA THR A 562 -15.40 -15.30 13.91
C THR A 562 -14.40 -14.72 12.91
N TYR A 563 -13.30 -15.41 12.64
CA TYR A 563 -12.39 -15.02 11.55
C TYR A 563 -13.11 -14.97 10.18
N GLN A 564 -14.12 -15.82 9.97
CA GLN A 564 -14.90 -15.81 8.74
C GLN A 564 -15.84 -14.59 8.66
N ASP A 565 -16.34 -14.08 9.80
CA ASP A 565 -17.10 -12.84 9.85
C ASP A 565 -16.19 -11.64 9.54
N LEU A 566 -14.96 -11.60 10.09
CA LEU A 566 -13.97 -10.58 9.73
C LEU A 566 -13.64 -10.59 8.23
N TRP A 567 -13.52 -11.78 7.63
CA TRP A 567 -13.31 -11.95 6.18
C TRP A 567 -14.49 -11.40 5.38
N THR A 568 -15.71 -11.68 5.81
CA THR A 568 -16.94 -11.22 5.15
C THR A 568 -17.09 -9.71 5.25
N ARG A 569 -16.67 -9.10 6.37
CA ARG A 569 -16.62 -7.64 6.56
C ARG A 569 -15.47 -6.97 5.79
N GLY A 570 -14.55 -7.73 5.21
CA GLY A 570 -13.37 -7.21 4.53
C GLY A 570 -12.28 -6.68 5.46
N ILE A 571 -12.39 -6.94 6.78
CA ILE A 571 -11.35 -6.63 7.77
C ILE A 571 -10.20 -7.61 7.60
N LEU A 572 -10.49 -8.91 7.56
CA LEU A 572 -9.49 -9.94 7.28
C LEU A 572 -9.37 -10.14 5.77
N GLN A 573 -8.14 -10.12 5.25
CA GLN A 573 -7.85 -10.19 3.82
C GLN A 573 -6.67 -11.13 3.52
N ALA A 574 -6.61 -11.61 2.29
CA ALA A 574 -5.46 -12.33 1.73
C ALA A 574 -5.11 -11.70 0.38
N ASN A 575 -3.92 -11.12 0.26
CA ASN A 575 -3.50 -10.36 -0.93
C ASN A 575 -4.54 -9.30 -1.36
N GLY A 576 -5.15 -8.62 -0.39
CA GLY A 576 -6.21 -7.63 -0.62
C GLY A 576 -7.58 -8.20 -1.01
N LEU A 577 -7.71 -9.53 -1.14
CA LEU A 577 -8.98 -10.21 -1.39
C LEU A 577 -9.72 -10.49 -0.08
N SER A 578 -11.04 -10.50 -0.14
CA SER A 578 -11.92 -10.78 1.02
C SER A 578 -13.28 -11.32 0.59
N GLY A 579 -14.20 -11.51 1.54
CA GLY A 579 -15.58 -11.89 1.23
C GLY A 579 -16.29 -10.84 0.36
N LEU A 580 -15.90 -9.56 0.47
CA LEU A 580 -16.45 -8.47 -0.35
C LEU A 580 -16.06 -8.57 -1.83
N THR A 581 -14.93 -9.22 -2.15
CA THR A 581 -14.49 -9.46 -3.52
C THR A 581 -15.04 -10.77 -4.10
N GLY A 582 -15.88 -11.49 -3.34
CA GLY A 582 -16.39 -12.81 -3.72
C GLY A 582 -15.38 -13.95 -3.57
N ALA A 583 -14.23 -13.71 -2.92
CA ALA A 583 -13.23 -14.74 -2.68
C ALA A 583 -13.68 -15.71 -1.56
N THR A 584 -13.31 -16.98 -1.67
CA THR A 584 -13.68 -18.02 -0.71
C THR A 584 -12.68 -18.09 0.44
N PHE A 585 -13.15 -17.97 1.68
CA PHE A 585 -12.31 -17.99 2.88
C PHE A 585 -11.37 -19.23 2.97
N GLY A 586 -11.91 -20.42 2.70
CA GLY A 586 -11.18 -21.70 2.83
C GLY A 586 -10.05 -21.91 1.83
N ASP A 587 -9.97 -21.09 0.77
CA ASP A 587 -8.86 -21.14 -0.18
C ASP A 587 -7.59 -20.49 0.39
N TYR A 588 -7.76 -19.56 1.35
CA TYR A 588 -6.68 -18.74 1.91
C TYR A 588 -6.41 -19.02 3.38
N PHE A 589 -7.40 -19.54 4.11
CA PHE A 589 -7.32 -19.69 5.56
C PHE A 589 -7.85 -21.03 6.04
N SER A 590 -7.24 -21.52 7.11
CA SER A 590 -7.78 -22.58 7.95
C SER A 590 -7.94 -22.08 9.37
N VAL A 591 -8.91 -22.64 10.08
CA VAL A 591 -9.20 -22.31 11.47
C VAL A 591 -9.19 -23.58 12.30
N THR A 592 -8.54 -23.52 13.46
CA THR A 592 -8.58 -24.58 14.49
C THR A 592 -9.15 -24.02 15.79
N GLY A 593 -9.80 -24.89 16.57
CA GLY A 593 -10.51 -24.47 17.79
C GLY A 593 -11.95 -24.06 17.51
N THR A 594 -12.61 -23.56 18.56
CA THR A 594 -14.00 -23.09 18.51
C THR A 594 -14.00 -21.60 18.88
N ALA A 595 -14.74 -20.76 18.17
CA ALA A 595 -14.84 -19.34 18.54
C ALA A 595 -15.37 -19.20 19.98
N GLY A 596 -14.75 -18.31 20.77
CA GLY A 596 -15.03 -18.16 22.20
C GLY A 596 -14.51 -19.33 23.06
N SER A 597 -13.45 -19.99 22.63
CA SER A 597 -12.75 -21.04 23.39
C SER A 597 -11.25 -20.88 23.21
N ALA A 598 -10.50 -21.26 24.25
CA ALA A 598 -9.04 -21.18 24.25
C ALA A 598 -8.42 -21.75 22.96
N ASP A 599 -7.35 -21.10 22.50
CA ASP A 599 -6.58 -21.46 21.31
C ASP A 599 -7.38 -21.42 19.99
N TYR A 600 -8.34 -20.51 19.86
CA TYR A 600 -9.04 -20.25 18.61
C TYR A 600 -8.11 -19.55 17.60
N LYS A 601 -7.63 -20.33 16.63
CA LYS A 601 -6.49 -19.97 15.81
C LYS A 601 -6.83 -19.91 14.32
N LEU A 602 -6.49 -18.79 13.71
CA LEU A 602 -6.40 -18.61 12.26
C LEU A 602 -5.00 -18.97 11.76
N THR A 603 -4.92 -19.71 10.68
CA THR A 603 -3.67 -19.97 9.95
C THR A 603 -3.84 -19.64 8.47
N SER A 604 -2.97 -18.76 7.96
CA SER A 604 -2.87 -18.49 6.52
C SER A 604 -2.33 -19.70 5.79
N LEU A 605 -2.97 -20.04 4.66
CA LEU A 605 -2.59 -21.10 3.74
C LEU A 605 -1.66 -20.59 2.63
N LEU A 606 -1.40 -19.28 2.59
CA LEU A 606 -0.41 -18.71 1.69
C LEU A 606 0.97 -19.25 2.05
N THR A 607 1.75 -19.59 1.04
CA THR A 607 3.13 -20.06 1.22
C THR A 607 4.05 -18.90 1.55
N ALA A 608 5.07 -19.14 2.39
CA ALA A 608 6.16 -18.16 2.56
C ALA A 608 6.77 -17.93 1.19
N GLY A 609 6.92 -16.67 0.76
CA GLY A 609 7.93 -16.38 -0.25
C GLY A 609 9.26 -16.93 0.25
N VAL A 610 9.99 -17.66 -0.59
CA VAL A 610 11.23 -18.28 -0.13
C VAL A 610 12.27 -17.16 0.07
N ALA A 611 13.03 -17.17 1.17
CA ALA A 611 13.95 -16.06 1.41
C ALA A 611 15.03 -16.07 0.31
N GLY A 612 15.12 -15.02 -0.51
CA GLY A 612 16.01 -15.02 -1.67
C GLY A 612 15.33 -15.39 -2.97
N ASP A 613 14.05 -15.78 -2.94
CA ASP A 613 13.13 -15.87 -4.07
C ASP A 613 12.65 -14.44 -4.37
N TYR A 614 13.39 -13.78 -5.23
CA TYR A 614 13.17 -12.39 -5.60
C TYR A 614 12.19 -12.26 -6.75
N ASP A 615 12.07 -13.27 -7.61
CA ASP A 615 11.07 -13.26 -8.67
C ASP A 615 9.71 -13.85 -8.24
N GLY A 616 9.64 -14.42 -7.02
CA GLY A 616 8.41 -14.87 -6.37
C GLY A 616 7.85 -16.16 -6.93
N ASP A 617 8.65 -16.95 -7.65
CA ASP A 617 8.21 -18.18 -8.31
C ASP A 617 8.16 -19.41 -7.38
N GLY A 618 8.60 -19.24 -6.14
CA GLY A 618 8.59 -20.25 -5.10
C GLY A 618 9.87 -21.06 -5.00
N ASP A 619 10.91 -20.76 -5.78
CA ASP A 619 12.25 -21.28 -5.60
C ASP A 619 13.34 -20.20 -5.51
N VAL A 620 14.58 -20.60 -5.19
CA VAL A 620 15.71 -19.67 -5.10
C VAL A 620 16.79 -20.15 -6.04
N ASP A 621 16.85 -19.59 -7.24
CA ASP A 621 17.69 -20.05 -8.31
C ASP A 621 18.47 -18.91 -9.00
N GLY A 622 18.90 -19.12 -10.24
CA GLY A 622 19.67 -18.12 -10.99
C GLY A 622 18.82 -16.90 -11.40
N ASN A 623 17.50 -17.04 -11.52
CA ASN A 623 16.59 -15.97 -11.91
C ASN A 623 16.46 -14.96 -10.79
N ASP A 624 16.37 -15.40 -9.54
CA ASP A 624 16.38 -14.50 -8.38
C ASP A 624 17.68 -13.72 -8.28
N PHE A 625 18.80 -14.37 -8.59
CA PHE A 625 20.08 -13.66 -8.61
C PHE A 625 20.07 -12.55 -9.65
N LEU A 626 19.52 -12.82 -10.84
CA LEU A 626 19.37 -11.83 -11.89
C LEU A 626 18.40 -10.72 -11.48
N ASP A 627 17.36 -11.07 -10.74
CA ASP A 627 16.38 -10.12 -10.25
C ASP A 627 16.97 -9.19 -9.18
N TRP A 628 17.71 -9.74 -8.22
CA TRP A 628 18.56 -8.96 -7.31
C TRP A 628 19.54 -8.05 -8.06
N GLN A 629 20.20 -8.54 -9.12
CA GLN A 629 21.11 -7.73 -9.94
C GLN A 629 20.41 -6.57 -10.68
N ARG A 630 19.09 -6.67 -10.89
CA ARG A 630 18.25 -5.63 -11.49
C ARG A 630 17.58 -4.74 -10.44
N GLY A 631 17.78 -5.05 -9.15
CA GLY A 631 17.21 -4.31 -8.04
C GLY A 631 15.81 -4.76 -7.63
N GLY A 632 15.33 -5.93 -8.08
CA GLY A 632 14.04 -6.52 -7.68
C GLY A 632 14.01 -7.12 -6.27
N SER A 633 15.16 -7.16 -5.59
CA SER A 633 15.21 -7.60 -4.19
C SER A 633 14.66 -6.54 -3.21
N PRO A 634 14.20 -6.92 -2.00
CA PRO A 634 13.58 -6.01 -1.03
C PRO A 634 14.41 -4.76 -0.66
N ASN A 635 15.74 -4.87 -0.67
CA ASN A 635 16.71 -3.80 -0.54
C ASN A 635 17.58 -3.77 -1.82
N PRO A 636 17.18 -2.98 -2.84
CA PRO A 636 17.77 -3.04 -4.17
C PRO A 636 19.30 -2.99 -4.16
N LEU A 637 19.93 -3.97 -4.84
CA LEU A 637 21.38 -4.10 -4.99
C LEU A 637 22.17 -4.20 -3.66
N SER A 638 21.50 -4.51 -2.55
CA SER A 638 22.17 -4.58 -1.25
C SER A 638 23.01 -5.85 -1.12
N ALA A 639 24.10 -5.75 -0.37
CA ALA A 639 24.92 -6.91 -0.02
C ALA A 639 24.19 -7.88 0.94
N GLY A 640 23.19 -7.37 1.68
CA GLY A 640 22.36 -8.18 2.58
C GLY A 640 21.47 -9.15 1.80
N ASP A 641 20.75 -8.65 0.80
CA ASP A 641 19.92 -9.48 -0.07
C ASP A 641 20.75 -10.51 -0.84
N LEU A 642 21.90 -10.10 -1.38
CA LEU A 642 22.82 -11.07 -1.99
C LEU A 642 23.20 -12.22 -1.04
N ALA A 643 23.41 -11.91 0.25
CA ALA A 643 23.72 -12.93 1.24
C ALA A 643 22.51 -13.84 1.50
N THR A 644 21.30 -13.27 1.57
CA THR A 644 20.04 -14.01 1.68
C THR A 644 19.87 -14.98 0.52
N TRP A 645 19.96 -14.51 -0.73
CA TRP A 645 19.92 -15.38 -1.91
C TRP A 645 20.98 -16.49 -1.87
N LYS A 646 22.25 -16.16 -1.60
CA LYS A 646 23.33 -17.16 -1.50
C LYS A 646 23.04 -18.24 -0.46
N SER A 647 22.41 -17.85 0.64
CA SER A 647 22.09 -18.77 1.74
C SER A 647 20.93 -19.71 1.40
N ALA A 648 20.06 -19.31 0.48
CA ALA A 648 18.86 -20.03 0.11
C ALA A 648 18.92 -20.66 -1.30
N PHE A 649 19.95 -20.37 -2.09
CA PHE A 649 20.10 -20.91 -3.45
C PHE A 649 19.96 -22.45 -3.49
N GLY A 650 19.04 -22.92 -4.32
CA GLY A 650 18.62 -24.32 -4.44
C GLY A 650 17.51 -24.74 -3.47
N SER A 651 16.95 -23.83 -2.67
CA SER A 651 15.73 -24.07 -1.89
C SER A 651 14.48 -23.84 -2.73
N GLY A 652 13.32 -24.40 -2.34
CA GLY A 652 12.05 -24.24 -3.06
C GLY A 652 11.91 -25.09 -4.34
N ALA A 653 13.01 -25.40 -5.02
CA ALA A 653 13.03 -26.37 -6.12
C ALA A 653 12.67 -27.76 -5.56
N GLY A 654 11.40 -28.14 -5.65
CA GLY A 654 10.92 -29.48 -5.29
C GLY A 654 11.85 -30.47 -5.96
N THR A 655 12.66 -31.18 -5.17
CA THR A 655 13.77 -32.00 -5.67
C THR A 655 13.28 -32.88 -6.80
N ALA A 656 13.49 -32.43 -8.04
CA ALA A 656 13.28 -33.29 -9.19
C ALA A 656 14.24 -34.43 -8.94
N ALA A 657 13.70 -35.64 -8.74
CA ALA A 657 14.52 -36.83 -8.54
C ALA A 657 15.51 -36.85 -9.69
N VAL A 658 16.77 -36.50 -9.41
CA VAL A 658 17.83 -36.50 -10.41
C VAL A 658 17.97 -37.96 -10.81
N GLY A 659 17.27 -38.34 -11.87
CA GLY A 659 17.36 -39.65 -12.45
C GLY A 659 18.84 -39.91 -12.69
N ALA A 660 19.35 -41.02 -12.14
CA ALA A 660 20.77 -41.35 -12.16
C ALA A 660 21.34 -41.03 -13.55
N VAL A 661 22.22 -40.01 -13.60
CA VAL A 661 22.86 -39.60 -14.84
C VAL A 661 23.57 -40.83 -15.38
N PRO A 662 23.21 -41.36 -16.57
CA PRO A 662 23.86 -42.54 -17.12
C PRO A 662 25.36 -42.25 -17.21
N GLU A 663 26.17 -43.12 -16.61
CA GLU A 663 27.61 -42.94 -16.58
C GLU A 663 28.13 -42.68 -18.01
N PRO A 664 28.97 -41.66 -18.22
CA PRO A 664 29.45 -41.31 -19.55
C PRO A 664 30.10 -42.52 -20.21
N ALA A 665 29.68 -42.85 -21.44
CA ALA A 665 30.18 -43.99 -22.23
C ALA A 665 31.67 -43.88 -22.64
N SER A 666 32.44 -42.99 -21.99
CA SER A 666 33.87 -42.76 -22.21
C SER A 666 34.71 -44.00 -21.92
N LEU A 667 34.35 -44.81 -20.92
CA LEU A 667 35.00 -46.10 -20.67
C LEU A 667 34.79 -47.09 -21.82
N LEU A 668 33.58 -47.11 -22.39
CA LEU A 668 33.24 -47.97 -23.51
C LEU A 668 33.97 -47.52 -24.79
N ALA A 669 34.03 -46.21 -25.03
CA ALA A 669 34.81 -45.63 -26.12
C ALA A 669 36.32 -45.90 -25.98
N ALA A 670 36.87 -45.81 -24.77
CA ALA A 670 38.27 -46.13 -24.48
C ALA A 670 38.58 -47.62 -24.72
N LEU A 671 37.68 -48.52 -24.31
CA LEU A 671 37.83 -49.96 -24.54
C LEU A 671 37.74 -50.33 -26.03
N VAL A 672 36.82 -49.72 -26.78
CA VAL A 672 36.72 -49.91 -28.25
C VAL A 672 37.98 -49.36 -28.94
N GLY A 673 38.47 -48.19 -28.53
CA GLY A 673 39.72 -47.63 -29.03
C GLY A 673 40.91 -48.55 -28.79
N ALA A 674 41.05 -49.09 -27.58
CA ALA A 674 42.11 -50.03 -27.24
C ALA A 674 42.02 -51.35 -28.03
N ALA A 675 40.81 -51.88 -28.24
CA ALA A 675 40.58 -53.07 -29.05
C ALA A 675 40.95 -52.86 -30.53
N CYS A 676 40.60 -51.70 -31.10
CA CYS A 676 40.96 -51.33 -32.46
C CYS A 676 42.49 -51.19 -32.64
N LEU A 677 43.19 -50.61 -31.66
CA LEU A 677 44.65 -50.48 -31.69
C LEU A 677 45.34 -51.85 -31.56
N ALA A 678 44.83 -52.74 -30.70
CA ALA A 678 45.36 -54.10 -30.55
C ALA A 678 45.13 -54.95 -31.81
N ALA A 679 43.98 -54.81 -32.48
CA ALA A 679 43.68 -55.49 -33.74
C ALA A 679 44.56 -54.96 -34.90
N GLY A 680 44.84 -53.66 -34.95
CA GLY A 680 45.75 -53.05 -35.92
C GLY A 680 47.20 -53.51 -35.77
N ALA A 681 47.68 -53.64 -34.52
CA ALA A 681 49.05 -54.09 -34.23
C ALA A 681 49.32 -55.54 -34.69
N ARG A 682 48.32 -56.44 -34.61
CA ARG A 682 48.45 -57.84 -35.06
C ARG A 682 48.53 -58.02 -36.58
N ARG A 683 48.08 -57.05 -37.38
CA ARG A 683 48.20 -57.13 -38.86
C ARG A 683 49.59 -56.77 -39.38
N ARG A 684 50.40 -56.03 -38.63
CA ARG A 684 51.76 -55.64 -39.05
C ARG A 684 52.82 -56.72 -38.86
N THR A 685 52.55 -57.77 -38.09
CA THR A 685 53.50 -58.86 -37.81
C THR A 685 53.38 -60.09 -38.73
N ARG A 686 52.60 -60.01 -39.83
CA ARG A 686 52.44 -61.09 -40.83
C ARG A 686 53.02 -60.78 -42.22
N GLN A 687 53.88 -59.77 -42.34
CA GLN A 687 54.70 -59.56 -43.53
C GLN A 687 56.18 -59.57 -43.13
N ALA A 688 56.72 -60.78 -42.99
CA ALA A 688 58.14 -61.10 -43.02
C ALA A 688 58.27 -62.52 -43.59
#